data_AF-A0A1F3SHZ2-F1
#
_entry.id   AF-A0A1F3SHZ2-F1
#
_cell.length_a   1.000
_cell.length_b   1.000
_cell.length_c   1.000
_cell.angle_alpha   90.00
_cell.angle_beta   90.00
_cell.angle_gamma   90.00
#
_symmetry.space_group_name_H-M   'P 1'
#
loop_
_entity.id
_entity.type
_entity.pdbx_description
1 polymer ?
#
loop_
_entity_poly.entity_id
_entity_poly.type
_entity_poly.pdbx_seq_one_letter_code
_entity_poly.pdbx_strand_id
1 'polypeptide(L)'
;MYLQKIKVLLLVLALVGHTIMSTARAELTEIEQCLNDSSLSTLNTSSFGNLSSIFNCDVLERRNFRERRPYLNDPINGKQTAYWAQEMVGADLASEYMQKLKARENNAIGITEVPVGIIDSGFSLTTLRRDRFVGNALACRQAVRACNPDAADFILQGHTTEEVDAIMKNHPFHTCAQMNASCPPDIATDPGHGTQVGNLIIGEPPMSSTSEARVSMVETFGAANSGSGSSAALMDTFHAATPRPRIVNLSMQCHLEIRSNCQNWPPHYQSLAQQTVVVKSSGNHYPEEVDPITKAINGIVVGSLAPSGLASQFSQEGPEVTISAPSDLTILSRGTADKGDERAGSQYTRFSGTSGAAPMVTSALSNVLALLPNITTDELKVLLKKTAVPTVGTIGGLNGAGSLNALKLVEVAHRLKAAHWPSAEARAMLSTTALYDYSEQAQRLLARATKLMSELPYNQNICDRHKAAFKLIRQAFFLAPRNQHIRQALGDIYRANGYEAQASFANPSAGKRAIALQAKTRPAKILALIRSNTFRVSDEPLLREYLESIPDNSFSQDYFSDRVFKSMYAMLPQAKQSVERVLMGMNNSHASTVLDGLATNRDMDKSKAAEFYKAFLKSPNMTDKKFVYYFVEKSGLAENLAKPLFQIGLSSNAKDDRLAAILYLQDSLPKATALAMIDQLLLTEANQEVRAKALKVQENLNSST
;
A
#
# COMPACT_ATOMS: atom_id res chain seq x y z
N MET A 1 38.93 57.49 -27.60
CA MET A 1 38.67 56.49 -26.53
C MET A 1 37.18 56.18 -26.31
N TYR A 2 36.31 57.15 -26.04
CA TYR A 2 34.88 56.89 -25.76
C TYR A 2 34.11 56.20 -26.92
N LEU A 3 34.34 56.66 -28.15
CA LEU A 3 33.77 56.05 -29.37
C LEU A 3 34.22 54.59 -29.59
N GLN A 4 35.41 54.22 -29.13
CA GLN A 4 35.92 52.84 -29.22
C GLN A 4 35.21 51.91 -28.23
N LYS A 5 34.95 52.40 -27.01
CA LYS A 5 34.18 51.65 -26.00
C LYS A 5 32.72 51.43 -26.42
N ILE A 6 32.10 52.42 -27.07
CA ILE A 6 30.73 52.29 -27.61
C ILE A 6 30.68 51.26 -28.75
N LYS A 7 31.67 51.27 -29.65
CA LYS A 7 31.76 50.26 -30.73
C LYS A 7 31.92 48.84 -30.19
N VAL A 8 32.73 48.64 -29.15
CA VAL A 8 32.90 47.33 -28.51
C VAL A 8 31.61 46.88 -27.82
N LEU A 9 30.91 47.78 -27.12
CA LEU A 9 29.64 47.46 -26.47
C LEU A 9 28.55 47.06 -27.48
N LEU A 10 28.45 47.79 -28.60
CA LEU A 10 27.51 47.45 -29.68
C LEU A 10 27.86 46.12 -30.35
N LEU A 11 29.14 45.80 -30.51
CA LEU A 11 29.59 44.52 -31.06
C LEU A 11 29.24 43.34 -30.13
N VAL A 12 29.42 43.52 -28.82
CA VAL A 12 29.05 42.53 -27.80
C VAL A 12 27.54 42.30 -27.78
N LEU A 13 26.74 43.37 -27.82
CA LEU A 13 25.28 43.26 -27.88
C LEU A 13 24.80 42.59 -29.17
N ALA A 14 25.45 42.85 -30.31
CA ALA A 14 25.14 42.19 -31.58
C ALA A 14 25.49 40.69 -31.56
N LEU A 15 26.63 40.31 -30.97
CA LEU A 15 27.05 38.91 -30.82
C LEU A 15 26.13 38.13 -29.87
N VAL A 16 25.76 38.73 -28.73
CA VAL A 16 24.79 38.15 -27.80
C VAL A 16 23.42 37.99 -28.46
N GLY A 17 22.94 39.02 -29.17
CA GLY A 17 21.70 38.95 -29.94
C GLY A 17 21.72 37.87 -31.02
N HIS A 18 22.83 37.73 -31.75
CA HIS A 18 22.96 36.71 -32.79
C HIS A 18 22.99 35.29 -32.21
N THR A 19 23.66 35.10 -31.06
CA THR A 19 23.72 33.80 -30.40
C THR A 19 22.35 33.38 -29.90
N ILE A 20 21.63 34.28 -29.21
CA ILE A 20 20.26 34.06 -28.71
C ILE A 20 19.28 33.79 -29.87
N MET A 21 19.38 34.56 -30.97
CA MET A 21 18.55 34.36 -32.15
C MET A 21 18.86 33.03 -32.86
N SER A 22 20.11 32.56 -32.86
CA SER A 22 20.48 31.28 -33.47
C SER A 22 19.94 30.07 -32.69
N THR A 23 19.99 30.12 -31.35
CA THR A 23 19.40 29.08 -30.50
C THR A 23 17.89 29.10 -30.57
N ALA A 24 17.27 30.27 -30.52
CA ALA A 24 15.81 30.41 -30.69
C ALA A 24 15.36 29.91 -32.08
N ARG A 25 16.14 30.16 -33.14
CA ARG A 25 15.84 29.68 -34.50
C ARG A 25 16.01 28.18 -34.64
N ALA A 26 17.02 27.58 -33.98
CA ALA A 26 17.18 26.13 -33.95
C ALA A 26 15.98 25.46 -33.26
N GLU A 27 15.55 26.00 -32.11
CA GLU A 27 14.35 25.51 -31.40
C GLU A 27 13.06 25.73 -32.21
N LEU A 28 12.90 26.89 -32.87
CA LEU A 28 11.76 27.17 -33.75
C LEU A 28 11.71 26.27 -35.00
N THR A 29 12.86 25.94 -35.58
CA THR A 29 12.92 25.03 -36.74
C THR A 29 12.54 23.61 -36.32
N GLU A 30 12.95 23.17 -35.12
CA GLU A 30 12.56 21.88 -34.54
C GLU A 30 11.05 21.85 -34.22
N ILE A 31 10.49 22.98 -33.76
CA ILE A 31 9.04 23.16 -33.52
C ILE A 31 8.25 23.14 -34.84
N GLU A 32 8.67 23.87 -35.87
CA GLU A 32 8.00 23.88 -37.19
C GLU A 32 8.07 22.51 -37.87
N GLN A 33 9.17 21.77 -37.71
CA GLN A 33 9.31 20.42 -38.26
C GLN A 33 8.42 19.41 -37.51
N CYS A 34 8.17 19.61 -36.22
CA CYS A 34 7.20 18.82 -35.45
C CYS A 34 5.74 19.19 -35.75
N LEU A 35 5.42 20.47 -35.97
CA LEU A 35 4.05 20.93 -36.22
C LEU A 35 3.55 20.63 -37.64
N ASN A 36 4.46 20.60 -38.63
CA ASN A 36 4.11 20.27 -40.02
C ASN A 36 3.93 18.76 -40.27
N ASP A 37 4.31 17.91 -39.31
CA ASP A 37 4.11 16.47 -39.40
C ASP A 37 2.68 16.09 -38.97
N SER A 38 1.74 16.36 -39.88
CA SER A 38 0.31 16.03 -39.76
C SER A 38 0.01 14.52 -39.63
N SER A 39 1.04 13.67 -39.59
CA SER A 39 0.97 12.23 -39.39
C SER A 39 0.74 11.79 -37.93
N LEU A 40 0.91 12.68 -36.94
CA LEU A 40 0.78 12.36 -35.51
C LEU A 40 -0.62 11.86 -35.09
N SER A 41 -1.68 12.22 -35.82
CA SER A 41 -3.05 11.71 -35.58
C SER A 41 -3.30 10.28 -36.08
N THR A 42 -2.32 9.69 -36.79
CA THR A 42 -2.41 8.33 -37.36
C THR A 42 -1.31 7.39 -36.88
N LEU A 43 -0.69 7.66 -35.73
CA LEU A 43 0.20 6.72 -35.04
C LEU A 43 -0.58 5.46 -34.62
N ASN A 44 -0.69 4.52 -35.56
CA ASN A 44 -1.31 3.22 -35.36
C ASN A 44 -0.39 2.38 -34.48
N THR A 45 -0.86 1.98 -33.29
CA THR A 45 -0.09 1.21 -32.30
C THR A 45 0.38 -0.15 -32.83
N SER A 46 -0.13 -0.58 -33.98
CA SER A 46 0.38 -1.72 -34.76
C SER A 46 1.82 -1.57 -35.22
N SER A 47 2.38 -0.36 -35.24
CA SER A 47 3.80 -0.11 -35.58
C SER A 47 4.80 -0.65 -34.54
N PHE A 48 4.33 -1.08 -33.37
CA PHE A 48 5.12 -1.88 -32.41
C PHE A 48 5.19 -3.37 -32.76
N GLY A 49 4.66 -3.81 -33.91
CA GLY A 49 4.39 -5.20 -34.28
C GLY A 49 5.55 -6.22 -34.29
N ASN A 50 6.77 -5.85 -33.86
CA ASN A 50 7.86 -6.81 -33.64
C ASN A 50 8.59 -6.62 -32.29
N LEU A 51 7.81 -6.53 -31.20
CA LEU A 51 8.32 -6.53 -29.81
C LEU A 51 9.16 -7.77 -29.47
N SER A 52 9.13 -8.84 -30.28
CA SER A 52 9.93 -10.06 -30.07
C SER A 52 11.44 -9.79 -30.03
N SER A 53 11.92 -8.78 -30.77
CA SER A 53 13.33 -8.38 -30.79
C SER A 53 13.81 -7.72 -29.48
N ILE A 54 12.89 -7.20 -28.66
CA ILE A 54 13.19 -6.56 -27.38
C ILE A 54 13.67 -7.59 -26.35
N PHE A 55 13.19 -8.83 -26.43
CA PHE A 55 13.47 -9.90 -25.47
C PHE A 55 14.95 -10.24 -25.36
N ASN A 56 15.73 -10.06 -26.44
CA ASN A 56 17.15 -10.43 -26.46
C ASN A 56 18.08 -9.38 -25.83
N CYS A 57 17.55 -8.20 -25.49
CA CYS A 57 18.39 -7.05 -25.12
C CYS A 57 18.54 -6.78 -23.62
N ASP A 58 17.90 -7.59 -22.77
CA ASP A 58 17.72 -7.34 -21.34
C ASP A 58 17.64 -5.84 -21.03
N VAL A 59 16.58 -5.22 -21.58
CA VAL A 59 16.40 -3.76 -21.62
C VAL A 59 16.29 -3.17 -20.20
N LEU A 60 15.98 -4.02 -19.21
CA LEU A 60 15.83 -3.64 -17.81
C LEU A 60 17.11 -3.91 -16.98
N GLU A 61 18.11 -4.61 -17.53
CA GLU A 61 19.40 -4.79 -16.89
C GLU A 61 20.24 -3.50 -16.96
N ARG A 62 20.44 -2.87 -15.80
CA ARG A 62 21.57 -1.97 -15.56
C ARG A 62 22.82 -2.84 -15.38
N ARG A 63 23.65 -2.91 -16.42
CA ARG A 63 24.87 -3.74 -16.58
C ARG A 63 25.96 -3.67 -15.48
N ASN A 64 25.78 -2.97 -14.37
CA ASN A 64 26.87 -2.72 -13.41
C ASN A 64 26.75 -3.41 -12.04
N PHE A 65 25.71 -4.20 -11.77
CA PHE A 65 25.72 -5.03 -10.56
C PHE A 65 26.33 -6.40 -10.86
N ARG A 66 27.61 -6.55 -10.50
CA ARG A 66 28.36 -7.83 -10.53
C ARG A 66 27.72 -8.95 -9.71
N GLU A 67 26.69 -8.64 -8.93
CA GLU A 67 25.91 -9.63 -8.19
C GLU A 67 24.81 -10.18 -9.08
N ARG A 68 25.04 -11.38 -9.62
CA ARG A 68 24.02 -12.22 -10.27
C ARG A 68 22.87 -12.46 -9.29
N ARG A 69 21.90 -11.56 -9.22
CA ARG A 69 20.73 -11.75 -8.36
C ARG A 69 19.53 -12.22 -9.19
N PRO A 70 18.83 -13.28 -8.74
CA PRO A 70 17.70 -13.82 -9.45
C PRO A 70 16.56 -12.80 -9.51
N TYR A 71 15.81 -12.79 -10.61
CA TYR A 71 14.52 -12.12 -10.71
C TYR A 71 13.69 -12.42 -9.45
N LEU A 72 12.95 -11.42 -8.97
CA LEU A 72 11.93 -11.67 -7.97
C LEU A 72 10.78 -12.39 -8.67
N ASN A 73 10.83 -13.72 -8.64
CA ASN A 73 9.69 -14.55 -9.01
C ASN A 73 8.76 -14.59 -7.81
N ASP A 74 7.72 -13.76 -7.86
CA ASP A 74 6.63 -13.76 -6.90
C ASP A 74 5.57 -14.78 -7.37
N PRO A 75 5.16 -15.75 -6.54
CA PRO A 75 4.16 -16.74 -6.93
C PRO A 75 2.81 -16.14 -7.36
N ILE A 76 2.47 -14.95 -6.86
CA ILE A 76 1.21 -14.24 -7.09
C ILE A 76 1.36 -13.27 -8.27
N ASN A 77 2.48 -12.53 -8.32
CA ASN A 77 2.67 -11.42 -9.24
C ASN A 77 3.57 -11.76 -10.44
N GLY A 78 4.16 -12.95 -10.48
CA GLY A 78 5.06 -13.39 -11.55
C GLY A 78 6.45 -12.75 -11.47
N LYS A 79 7.10 -12.64 -12.62
CA LYS A 79 8.44 -12.06 -12.76
C LYS A 79 8.39 -10.56 -12.51
N GLN A 80 9.29 -10.05 -11.67
CA GLN A 80 9.46 -8.61 -11.42
C GLN A 80 10.91 -8.16 -11.65
N THR A 81 11.10 -6.88 -12.00
CA THR A 81 12.42 -6.27 -11.96
C THR A 81 12.91 -6.16 -10.51
N ALA A 82 14.22 -6.24 -10.30
CA ALA A 82 14.82 -6.17 -8.97
C ALA A 82 14.44 -4.87 -8.23
N TYR A 83 14.24 -3.78 -8.97
CA TYR A 83 13.90 -2.45 -8.46
C TYR A 83 12.50 -2.01 -8.88
N TRP A 84 11.57 -2.95 -9.02
CA TRP A 84 10.22 -2.68 -9.56
C TRP A 84 9.53 -1.50 -8.86
N ALA A 85 9.66 -1.40 -7.55
CA ALA A 85 9.04 -0.33 -6.77
C ALA A 85 9.63 1.04 -7.11
N GLN A 86 10.95 1.15 -7.10
CA GLN A 86 11.65 2.40 -7.46
C GLN A 86 11.44 2.77 -8.92
N GLU A 87 11.37 1.78 -9.80
CA GLU A 87 11.05 1.94 -11.22
C GLU A 87 9.64 2.51 -11.42
N MET A 88 8.65 2.00 -10.67
CA MET A 88 7.24 2.37 -10.75
C MET A 88 6.91 3.74 -10.15
N VAL A 89 7.80 4.33 -9.37
CA VAL A 89 7.68 5.75 -8.94
C VAL A 89 8.55 6.69 -9.75
N GLY A 90 9.36 6.17 -10.68
CA GLY A 90 10.29 6.96 -11.48
C GLY A 90 11.45 7.55 -10.66
N ALA A 91 11.89 6.85 -9.60
CA ALA A 91 12.93 7.33 -8.70
C ALA A 91 14.24 7.62 -9.44
N ASP A 92 14.64 6.72 -10.34
CA ASP A 92 15.83 6.87 -11.16
C ASP A 92 15.75 8.06 -12.13
N LEU A 93 14.60 8.26 -12.76
CA LEU A 93 14.39 9.37 -13.69
C LEU A 93 14.41 10.71 -12.94
N ALA A 94 13.83 10.77 -11.75
CA ALA A 94 13.86 11.95 -10.89
C ALA A 94 15.29 12.28 -10.42
N SER A 95 16.06 11.26 -10.02
CA SER A 95 17.46 11.44 -9.63
C SER A 95 18.31 11.96 -10.78
N GLU A 96 18.18 11.37 -11.97
CA GLU A 96 18.87 11.83 -13.17
C GLU A 96 18.47 13.26 -13.56
N TYR A 97 17.18 13.60 -13.43
CA TYR A 97 16.70 14.96 -13.68
C TYR A 97 17.38 15.97 -12.76
N MET A 98 17.43 15.71 -11.45
CA MET A 98 18.12 16.57 -10.48
C MET A 98 19.61 16.72 -10.78
N GLN A 99 20.30 15.63 -11.14
CA GLN A 99 21.71 15.69 -11.52
C GLN A 99 21.94 16.56 -12.75
N LYS A 100 21.09 16.42 -13.78
CA LYS A 100 21.14 17.25 -14.99
C LYS A 100 20.86 18.71 -14.70
N LEU A 101 19.91 19.00 -13.80
CA LEU A 101 19.58 20.36 -13.40
C LEU A 101 20.79 21.03 -12.73
N LYS A 102 21.39 20.35 -11.74
CA LYS A 102 22.60 20.79 -11.04
C LYS A 102 23.77 21.05 -11.99
N ALA A 103 23.96 20.17 -12.98
CA ALA A 103 25.03 20.30 -13.98
C ALA A 103 24.80 21.46 -14.96
N ARG A 104 23.56 21.67 -15.42
CA ARG A 104 23.24 22.73 -16.40
C ARG A 104 23.39 24.13 -15.83
N GLU A 105 23.05 24.28 -14.56
CA GLU A 105 22.96 25.60 -13.95
C GLU A 105 24.24 26.02 -13.23
N ASN A 106 25.28 25.19 -13.22
CA ASN A 106 26.51 25.45 -12.46
C ASN A 106 26.20 25.87 -11.00
N ASN A 107 25.18 25.24 -10.39
CA ASN A 107 24.61 25.59 -9.08
C ASN A 107 23.87 26.95 -8.98
N ALA A 108 23.64 27.68 -10.07
CA ALA A 108 22.99 29.00 -10.06
C ALA A 108 21.53 28.97 -9.54
N ILE A 109 20.80 27.86 -9.67
CA ILE A 109 19.43 27.73 -9.13
C ILE A 109 19.39 27.61 -7.60
N GLY A 110 20.54 27.41 -6.95
CA GLY A 110 20.59 27.29 -5.50
C GLY A 110 19.85 26.06 -5.00
N ILE A 111 20.11 24.91 -5.61
CA ILE A 111 19.65 23.61 -5.08
C ILE A 111 20.35 23.41 -3.74
N THR A 112 19.56 23.36 -2.67
CA THR A 112 20.09 23.23 -1.30
C THR A 112 20.07 21.78 -0.85
N GLU A 113 21.09 21.38 -0.09
CA GLU A 113 21.02 20.11 0.63
C GLU A 113 19.86 20.15 1.64
N VAL A 114 19.16 19.03 1.79
CA VAL A 114 18.00 18.93 2.66
C VAL A 114 18.35 18.05 3.85
N PRO A 115 18.37 18.60 5.08
CA PRO A 115 18.48 17.79 6.29
C PRO A 115 17.22 16.93 6.46
N VAL A 116 17.39 15.62 6.53
CA VAL A 116 16.34 14.61 6.67
C VAL A 116 16.52 13.88 8.00
N GLY A 117 15.48 13.84 8.82
CA GLY A 117 15.44 13.02 10.02
C GLY A 117 14.86 11.65 9.71
N ILE A 118 15.44 10.58 10.27
CA ILE A 118 14.81 9.25 10.26
C ILE A 118 14.58 8.83 11.70
N ILE A 119 13.33 8.49 12.01
CA ILE A 119 12.89 7.95 13.29
C ILE A 119 12.57 6.49 13.06
N ASP A 120 13.48 5.61 13.48
CA ASP A 120 13.38 4.17 13.25
C ASP A 120 14.22 3.37 14.25
N SER A 121 14.31 2.06 14.09
CA SER A 121 15.10 1.13 14.91
C SER A 121 16.01 0.27 14.05
N GLY A 122 17.17 -0.18 14.57
CA GLY A 122 18.03 -1.11 13.83
C GLY A 122 18.85 -0.43 12.73
N PHE A 123 19.51 0.69 13.07
CA PHE A 123 20.40 1.38 12.15
C PHE A 123 21.80 0.76 12.10
N SER A 124 22.34 0.61 10.89
CA SER A 124 23.71 0.19 10.63
C SER A 124 24.40 1.18 9.70
N LEU A 125 25.32 1.94 10.29
CA LEU A 125 26.09 2.97 9.60
C LEU A 125 27.11 2.40 8.61
N THR A 126 27.40 1.09 8.65
CA THR A 126 28.32 0.46 7.68
C THR A 126 27.67 0.29 6.31
N THR A 127 26.34 0.28 6.25
CA THR A 127 25.58 -0.01 5.03
C THR A 127 25.08 1.24 4.33
N LEU A 128 24.95 2.34 5.07
CA LEU A 128 24.47 3.63 4.56
C LEU A 128 25.62 4.53 4.11
N ARG A 129 25.32 5.42 3.17
CA ARG A 129 26.30 6.36 2.62
C ARG A 129 26.81 7.34 3.67
N ARG A 130 28.04 7.13 4.15
CA ARG A 130 28.68 7.92 5.21
C ARG A 130 28.79 9.41 4.88
N ASP A 131 29.02 9.74 3.61
CA ASP A 131 29.14 11.13 3.15
C ASP A 131 27.81 11.92 3.22
N ARG A 132 26.70 11.22 3.47
CA ARG A 132 25.36 11.81 3.54
C ARG A 132 24.88 12.06 4.97
N PHE A 133 25.66 11.74 5.99
CA PHE A 133 25.26 11.99 7.37
C PHE A 133 25.49 13.44 7.78
N VAL A 134 24.61 13.96 8.65
CA VAL A 134 24.72 15.30 9.26
C VAL A 134 24.94 15.15 10.76
N GLY A 135 26.06 15.69 11.26
CA GLY A 135 26.30 15.88 12.68
C GLY A 135 26.45 14.59 13.53
N ASN A 136 26.13 14.74 14.82
CA ASN A 136 26.52 13.86 15.92
C ASN A 136 26.00 12.41 15.86
N ALA A 137 25.27 11.96 14.83
CA ALA A 137 24.92 10.54 14.70
C ALA A 137 26.16 9.65 14.55
N LEU A 138 27.20 10.17 13.87
CA LEU A 138 28.51 9.53 13.82
C LEU A 138 29.29 9.75 15.13
N ALA A 139 29.21 10.95 15.70
CA ALA A 139 29.92 11.33 16.92
C ALA A 139 29.43 10.58 18.17
N CYS A 140 28.13 10.34 18.32
CA CYS A 140 27.55 9.54 19.42
C CYS A 140 28.13 8.13 19.39
N ARG A 141 28.21 7.50 18.21
CA ARG A 141 28.74 6.14 18.07
C ARG A 141 30.26 6.09 18.22
N GLN A 142 30.98 7.08 17.68
CA GLN A 142 32.42 7.24 17.85
C GLN A 142 32.77 7.48 19.33
N ALA A 143 31.99 8.29 20.03
CA ALA A 143 32.20 8.61 21.43
C ALA A 143 31.78 7.47 22.36
N VAL A 144 30.67 6.76 22.10
CA VAL A 144 30.32 5.52 22.82
C VAL A 144 31.39 4.45 22.65
N ARG A 145 31.93 4.29 21.44
CA ARG A 145 33.06 3.37 21.19
C ARG A 145 34.32 3.80 21.92
N ALA A 146 34.63 5.09 21.94
CA ALA A 146 35.75 5.64 22.71
C ALA A 146 35.55 5.51 24.24
N CYS A 147 34.30 5.47 24.69
CA CYS A 147 33.92 5.32 26.09
C CYS A 147 33.82 3.85 26.56
N ASN A 148 34.05 2.88 25.67
CA ASN A 148 34.05 1.47 26.03
C ASN A 148 35.50 1.04 26.39
N PRO A 149 35.78 0.58 27.62
CA PRO A 149 37.15 0.27 28.07
C PRO A 149 37.85 -0.83 27.27
N ASP A 150 37.12 -1.63 26.49
CA ASP A 150 37.68 -2.67 25.59
C ASP A 150 38.10 -2.13 24.21
N ALA A 151 38.09 -0.81 23.99
CA ALA A 151 38.37 -0.15 22.71
C ALA A 151 39.85 -0.12 22.28
N ALA A 152 40.61 -1.18 22.56
CA ALA A 152 41.95 -1.38 21.98
C ALA A 152 41.93 -1.32 20.43
N ASP A 153 40.80 -1.68 19.82
CA ASP A 153 40.58 -1.59 18.37
C ASP A 153 40.47 -0.17 17.81
N PHE A 154 40.18 0.85 18.63
CA PHE A 154 40.07 2.23 18.17
C PHE A 154 41.45 2.89 17.97
N ILE A 155 42.42 2.49 18.81
CA ILE A 155 43.84 2.84 18.64
C ILE A 155 44.43 2.13 17.41
N LEU A 156 43.96 0.91 17.08
CA LEU A 156 44.38 0.16 15.89
C LEU A 156 43.90 0.78 14.56
N GLN A 157 42.94 1.71 14.58
CA GLN A 157 42.49 2.44 13.39
C GLN A 157 43.19 3.80 13.20
N GLY A 158 44.21 4.10 14.01
CA GLY A 158 45.13 5.23 13.78
C GLY A 158 44.72 6.57 14.40
N HIS A 159 43.73 6.60 15.29
CA HIS A 159 43.33 7.81 16.01
C HIS A 159 44.09 7.96 17.34
N THR A 160 44.54 9.17 17.69
CA THR A 160 45.25 9.42 18.95
C THR A 160 44.29 9.67 20.11
N THR A 161 44.75 9.45 21.33
CA THR A 161 44.03 9.81 22.57
C THR A 161 43.65 11.29 22.63
N GLU A 162 44.43 12.20 22.04
CA GLU A 162 44.05 13.62 21.96
C GLU A 162 42.88 13.89 21.00
N GLU A 163 42.75 13.14 19.90
CA GLU A 163 41.62 13.28 18.98
C GLU A 163 40.31 12.84 19.63
N VAL A 164 40.35 11.78 20.43
CA VAL A 164 39.22 11.32 21.24
C VAL A 164 38.82 12.39 22.27
N ASP A 165 39.78 12.95 23.00
CA ASP A 165 39.53 14.01 23.99
C ASP A 165 38.98 15.30 23.35
N ALA A 166 39.43 15.65 22.14
CA ALA A 166 38.93 16.79 21.39
C ALA A 166 37.48 16.58 20.91
N ILE A 167 37.11 15.34 20.54
CA ILE A 167 35.72 14.97 20.23
C ILE A 167 34.84 15.09 21.48
N MET A 168 35.33 14.61 22.63
CA MET A 168 34.61 14.64 23.91
C MET A 168 34.39 16.07 24.42
N LYS A 169 35.38 16.97 24.30
CA LYS A 169 35.26 18.37 24.76
C LYS A 169 34.25 19.21 23.97
N ASN A 170 33.99 18.85 22.71
CA ASN A 170 33.09 19.61 21.83
C ASN A 170 31.69 19.00 21.73
N HIS A 171 31.43 17.86 22.37
CA HIS A 171 30.11 17.24 22.38
C HIS A 171 29.23 17.82 23.50
N PRO A 172 27.91 18.01 23.29
CA PRO A 172 26.97 18.47 24.33
C PRO A 172 26.81 17.53 25.55
N PHE A 173 27.51 16.39 25.58
CA PHE A 173 27.51 15.47 26.71
C PHE A 173 28.94 15.41 27.24
N HIS A 174 29.15 15.79 28.51
CA HIS A 174 30.48 15.97 29.08
C HIS A 174 31.06 14.72 29.75
N THR A 175 30.30 13.61 29.78
CA THR A 175 30.76 12.35 30.39
C THR A 175 30.35 11.15 29.55
N CYS A 176 31.16 10.10 29.59
CA CYS A 176 30.84 8.80 28.98
C CYS A 176 29.55 8.19 29.55
N ALA A 177 29.22 8.44 30.82
CA ALA A 177 27.96 8.02 31.42
C ALA A 177 26.74 8.74 30.81
N GLN A 178 26.83 10.05 30.60
CA GLN A 178 25.78 10.81 29.90
C GLN A 178 25.67 10.38 28.43
N MET A 179 26.77 10.09 27.76
CA MET A 179 26.76 9.59 26.39
C MET A 179 26.17 8.19 26.28
N ASN A 180 26.59 7.22 27.10
CA ASN A 180 26.02 5.87 27.10
C ASN A 180 24.53 5.86 27.49
N ALA A 181 24.07 6.82 28.29
CA ALA A 181 22.65 7.00 28.59
C ALA A 181 21.86 7.68 27.45
N SER A 182 22.52 8.45 26.58
CA SER A 182 21.87 9.23 25.50
C SER A 182 22.02 8.59 24.11
N CYS A 183 23.04 7.76 23.91
CA CYS A 183 23.30 7.01 22.69
C CYS A 183 22.82 5.57 22.94
N PRO A 184 21.77 5.09 22.24
CA PRO A 184 21.27 3.75 22.46
C PRO A 184 22.35 2.71 22.12
N PRO A 185 22.59 1.69 22.98
CA PRO A 185 23.46 0.57 22.63
C PRO A 185 22.94 -0.17 21.39
N ASP A 186 23.85 -0.78 20.60
CA ASP A 186 23.51 -1.67 19.47
C ASP A 186 22.68 -2.86 20.00
N ILE A 187 21.37 -2.69 20.15
CA ILE A 187 20.45 -3.75 20.57
C ILE A 187 19.54 -4.07 19.40
N ALA A 188 20.06 -4.94 18.55
CA ALA A 188 19.36 -5.50 17.40
C ALA A 188 18.25 -6.47 17.84
N THR A 189 17.07 -5.96 18.18
CA THR A 189 15.85 -6.79 18.20
C THR A 189 15.19 -6.87 16.82
N ASP A 190 15.44 -5.90 15.94
CA ASP A 190 15.15 -5.96 14.49
C ASP A 190 16.40 -5.51 13.72
N PRO A 191 17.35 -6.41 13.39
CA PRO A 191 18.59 -6.05 12.71
C PRO A 191 18.27 -5.53 11.31
N GLY A 192 18.18 -4.20 11.19
CA GLY A 192 18.29 -3.51 9.92
C GLY A 192 17.05 -2.76 9.42
N HIS A 193 15.92 -2.70 10.13
CA HIS A 193 14.72 -1.99 9.63
C HIS A 193 15.03 -0.53 9.28
N GLY A 194 15.57 0.25 10.21
CA GLY A 194 15.99 1.64 10.00
C GLY A 194 17.11 1.78 8.97
N THR A 195 17.97 0.76 8.84
CA THR A 195 18.96 0.68 7.75
C THR A 195 18.28 0.58 6.39
N GLN A 196 17.28 -0.28 6.27
CA GLN A 196 16.54 -0.49 5.03
C GLN A 196 15.71 0.75 4.68
N VAL A 197 15.09 1.40 5.66
CA VAL A 197 14.40 2.69 5.50
C VAL A 197 15.36 3.78 5.06
N GLY A 198 16.50 3.93 5.74
CA GLY A 198 17.53 4.89 5.38
C GLY A 198 18.10 4.67 3.98
N ASN A 199 18.28 3.42 3.57
CA ASN A 199 18.76 3.10 2.23
C ASN A 199 17.75 3.47 1.13
N LEU A 200 16.44 3.42 1.40
CA LEU A 200 15.44 3.91 0.45
C LEU A 200 15.40 5.45 0.37
N ILE A 201 15.92 6.15 1.38
CA ILE A 201 16.01 7.62 1.39
C ILE A 201 17.31 8.12 0.74
N ILE A 202 18.47 7.54 1.09
CA ILE A 202 19.80 8.04 0.67
C ILE A 202 20.68 7.00 -0.04
N GLY A 203 20.15 5.82 -0.35
CA GLY A 203 20.88 4.82 -1.14
C GLY A 203 21.19 5.33 -2.54
N GLU A 204 22.13 4.68 -3.22
CA GLU A 204 22.44 5.06 -4.61
C GLU A 204 21.26 4.75 -5.54
N PRO A 205 21.05 5.54 -6.60
CA PRO A 205 20.05 5.23 -7.61
C PRO A 205 20.24 3.80 -8.16
N PRO A 206 19.16 3.02 -8.30
CA PRO A 206 17.76 3.46 -8.26
C PRO A 206 17.11 3.44 -6.87
N MET A 207 17.81 3.08 -5.79
CA MET A 207 17.21 2.88 -4.45
C MET A 207 16.55 4.15 -3.90
N SER A 208 17.25 5.27 -4.03
CA SER A 208 16.75 6.61 -3.72
C SER A 208 16.43 7.38 -5.00
N SER A 209 15.45 8.28 -4.89
CA SER A 209 15.16 9.28 -5.92
C SER A 209 15.98 10.57 -5.75
N THR A 210 16.73 10.74 -4.65
CA THR A 210 17.40 12.00 -4.31
C THR A 210 18.90 11.85 -4.15
N SER A 211 19.64 12.83 -4.67
CA SER A 211 21.06 13.07 -4.38
C SER A 211 21.27 14.29 -3.49
N GLU A 212 20.21 14.89 -2.93
CA GLU A 212 20.27 16.14 -2.17
C GLU A 212 19.89 15.99 -0.67
N ALA A 213 19.32 14.84 -0.27
CA ALA A 213 19.06 14.53 1.14
C ALA A 213 20.32 14.21 1.96
N ARG A 214 20.53 14.90 3.07
CA ARG A 214 21.51 14.52 4.09
C ARG A 214 20.80 14.12 5.37
N VAL A 215 21.18 12.99 5.95
CA VAL A 215 20.38 12.34 6.98
C VAL A 215 20.99 12.53 8.37
N SER A 216 20.11 12.85 9.32
CA SER A 216 20.28 12.64 10.75
C SER A 216 19.38 11.47 11.17
N MET A 217 19.93 10.49 11.89
CA MET A 217 19.16 9.32 12.32
C MET A 217 18.97 9.38 13.82
N VAL A 218 17.77 9.04 14.26
CA VAL A 218 17.44 8.91 15.67
C VAL A 218 16.82 7.53 15.88
N GLU A 219 17.49 6.73 16.69
CA GLU A 219 17.10 5.37 17.01
C GLU A 219 16.12 5.36 18.19
N THR A 220 14.92 4.82 17.98
CA THR A 220 13.82 4.90 18.96
C THR A 220 13.65 3.67 19.83
N PHE A 221 14.18 2.51 19.42
CA PHE A 221 14.06 1.26 20.15
C PHE A 221 15.44 0.67 20.46
N GLY A 222 16.03 1.12 21.56
CA GLY A 222 17.05 0.37 22.29
C GLY A 222 16.39 -0.36 23.46
N ALA A 223 16.56 -1.68 23.51
CA ALA A 223 16.14 -2.62 24.56
C ALA A 223 14.67 -3.04 24.60
N ALA A 224 14.48 -4.34 24.33
CA ALA A 224 13.38 -5.14 24.86
C ALA A 224 13.14 -4.82 26.35
N ASN A 225 11.88 -4.61 26.72
CA ASN A 225 11.36 -4.51 28.09
C ASN A 225 11.56 -3.21 28.89
N SER A 226 12.15 -2.13 28.34
CA SER A 226 12.12 -0.81 29.01
C SER A 226 11.61 0.26 28.05
N GLY A 227 10.28 0.30 27.87
CA GLY A 227 9.60 1.24 26.96
C GLY A 227 9.71 2.72 27.34
N SER A 228 10.91 3.29 27.37
CA SER A 228 11.15 4.66 27.84
C SER A 228 12.36 5.34 27.20
N GLY A 229 12.62 5.13 25.90
CA GLY A 229 13.09 6.26 25.11
C GLY A 229 11.94 7.25 25.06
N SER A 230 11.89 8.23 25.96
CA SER A 230 10.77 9.17 25.99
C SER A 230 10.71 9.87 24.63
N SER A 231 9.53 9.92 24.03
CA SER A 231 9.29 10.69 22.81
C SER A 231 9.82 12.13 22.95
N ALA A 232 9.84 12.67 24.18
CA ALA A 232 10.51 13.93 24.52
C ALA A 232 12.00 13.96 24.16
N ALA A 233 12.81 12.98 24.57
CA ALA A 233 14.25 12.96 24.28
C ALA A 233 14.56 12.85 22.77
N LEU A 234 13.74 12.10 22.03
CA LEU A 234 13.81 12.01 20.57
C LEU A 234 13.53 13.38 19.91
N MET A 235 12.52 14.08 20.42
CA MET A 235 12.18 15.42 19.96
C MET A 235 13.25 16.44 20.29
N ASP A 236 13.80 16.41 21.50
CA ASP A 236 14.89 17.29 21.92
C ASP A 236 16.11 17.08 21.02
N THR A 237 16.39 15.84 20.62
CA THR A 237 17.46 15.52 19.67
C THR A 237 17.25 16.20 18.32
N PHE A 238 16.02 16.19 17.76
CA PHE A 238 15.75 16.90 16.50
C PHE A 238 15.68 18.41 16.65
N HIS A 239 15.17 18.91 17.77
CA HIS A 239 15.15 20.34 18.05
C HIS A 239 16.58 20.89 18.21
N ALA A 240 17.49 20.12 18.80
CA ALA A 240 18.90 20.46 18.98
C ALA A 240 19.77 20.17 17.75
N ALA A 241 19.33 19.29 16.85
CA ALA A 241 20.07 18.98 15.63
C ALA A 241 20.34 20.24 14.80
N THR A 242 21.60 20.41 14.37
CA THR A 242 22.05 21.55 13.58
C THR A 242 22.73 21.06 12.31
N PRO A 243 22.20 21.35 11.11
CA PRO A 243 20.88 21.94 10.86
C PRO A 243 19.72 21.02 11.29
N ARG A 244 18.61 21.62 11.70
CA ARG A 244 17.37 20.92 12.03
C ARG A 244 16.82 20.20 10.79
N PRO A 245 16.32 18.96 10.90
CA PRO A 245 15.63 18.30 9.80
C PRO A 245 14.49 19.15 9.25
N ARG A 246 14.42 19.26 7.93
CA ARG A 246 13.29 19.87 7.22
C ARG A 246 12.18 18.89 6.91
N ILE A 247 12.53 17.61 6.88
CA ILE A 247 11.62 16.50 6.70
C ILE A 247 12.03 15.36 7.61
N VAL A 248 11.06 14.67 8.20
CA VAL A 248 11.26 13.52 9.06
C VAL A 248 10.44 12.35 8.52
N ASN A 249 11.09 11.21 8.38
CA ASN A 249 10.47 9.94 8.06
C ASN A 249 10.17 9.16 9.35
N LEU A 250 8.90 8.81 9.54
CA LEU A 250 8.41 7.98 10.63
C LEU A 250 7.79 6.70 10.03
N SER A 251 8.62 5.67 9.87
CA SER A 251 8.21 4.36 9.34
C SER A 251 7.87 3.38 10.46
N MET A 252 7.23 3.90 11.51
CA MET A 252 6.83 3.17 12.70
C MET A 252 5.42 3.58 13.07
N GLN A 253 4.67 2.65 13.67
CA GLN A 253 3.37 2.94 14.25
C GLN A 253 3.39 2.68 15.74
N CYS A 254 2.59 3.42 16.48
CA CYS A 254 2.27 2.98 17.82
C CYS A 254 1.24 1.86 17.74
N HIS A 255 1.63 0.68 18.19
CA HIS A 255 0.72 -0.45 18.27
C HIS A 255 -0.19 -0.35 19.50
N LEU A 256 -1.49 -0.59 19.33
CA LEU A 256 -2.51 -0.39 20.37
C LEU A 256 -2.35 -1.33 21.58
N GLU A 257 -1.57 -2.40 21.46
CA GLU A 257 -1.29 -3.32 22.56
C GLU A 257 -0.24 -2.75 23.55
N ILE A 258 0.56 -1.76 23.14
CA ILE A 258 1.59 -1.09 23.97
C ILE A 258 1.10 0.32 24.39
N ARG A 259 -0.21 0.46 24.64
CA ARG A 259 -0.93 1.73 24.83
C ARG A 259 -0.37 2.66 25.89
N SER A 260 0.18 2.14 26.99
CA SER A 260 0.61 3.02 28.10
C SER A 260 1.77 3.95 27.72
N ASN A 261 2.63 3.55 26.77
CA ASN A 261 3.86 4.31 26.49
C ASN A 261 3.72 5.28 25.31
N CYS A 262 2.74 5.08 24.42
CA CYS A 262 2.55 5.96 23.27
C CYS A 262 1.56 7.10 23.48
N GLN A 263 0.76 7.09 24.55
CA GLN A 263 -0.26 8.15 24.77
C GLN A 263 0.35 9.56 24.81
N ASN A 264 1.63 9.67 25.17
CA ASN A 264 2.35 10.94 25.22
C ASN A 264 3.05 11.31 23.90
N TRP A 265 3.00 10.45 22.86
CA TRP A 265 3.64 10.73 21.57
C TRP A 265 2.98 11.86 20.78
N PRO A 266 1.63 11.98 20.69
CA PRO A 266 0.99 12.96 19.82
C PRO A 266 1.43 14.41 20.05
N PRO A 267 1.50 14.94 21.29
CA PRO A 267 1.94 16.32 21.51
C PRO A 267 3.36 16.59 20.98
N HIS A 268 4.27 15.64 21.16
CA HIS A 268 5.65 15.70 20.71
C HIS A 268 5.74 15.71 19.18
N TYR A 269 5.14 14.73 18.51
CA TYR A 269 5.12 14.70 17.04
C TYR A 269 4.33 15.86 16.42
N GLN A 270 3.29 16.34 17.10
CA GLN A 270 2.56 17.53 16.64
C GLN A 270 3.44 18.78 16.70
N SER A 271 4.26 18.92 17.74
CA SER A 271 5.27 19.99 17.80
C SER A 271 6.30 19.87 16.68
N LEU A 272 6.72 18.64 16.34
CA LEU A 272 7.63 18.40 15.20
C LEU A 272 6.99 18.88 13.89
N ALA A 273 5.73 18.50 13.69
CA ALA A 273 4.96 18.77 12.49
C ALA A 273 4.67 20.27 12.25
N GLN A 274 4.80 21.11 13.27
CA GLN A 274 4.67 22.57 13.13
C GLN A 274 5.88 23.20 12.42
N GLN A 275 7.04 22.55 12.45
CA GLN A 275 8.30 23.12 11.96
C GLN A 275 8.96 22.25 10.89
N THR A 276 8.53 20.99 10.78
CA THR A 276 9.14 19.96 9.93
C THR A 276 8.05 19.23 9.18
N VAL A 277 8.33 18.84 7.94
CA VAL A 277 7.43 17.95 7.19
C VAL A 277 7.54 16.55 7.77
N VAL A 278 6.45 15.98 8.27
CA VAL A 278 6.45 14.60 8.80
C VAL A 278 5.81 13.66 7.77
N VAL A 279 6.56 12.66 7.33
CA VAL A 279 6.08 11.58 6.45
C VAL A 279 5.94 10.31 7.27
N LYS A 280 4.76 9.68 7.23
CA LYS A 280 4.39 8.56 8.11
C LYS A 280 3.85 7.40 7.30
N SER A 281 4.18 6.18 7.70
CA SER A 281 3.53 4.96 7.17
C SER A 281 2.07 4.88 7.61
N SER A 282 1.17 4.43 6.73
CA SER A 282 -0.26 4.24 7.09
C SER A 282 -0.49 3.01 7.96
N GLY A 283 0.40 2.02 7.88
CA GLY A 283 0.39 0.80 8.69
C GLY A 283 0.13 -0.50 7.98
N ASN A 284 0.33 -1.60 8.71
CA ASN A 284 0.34 -2.95 8.14
C ASN A 284 -0.78 -3.88 8.66
N HIS A 285 -1.79 -3.32 9.34
CA HIS A 285 -2.84 -4.08 10.02
C HIS A 285 -4.19 -4.06 9.31
N TYR A 286 -4.22 -3.85 7.98
CA TYR A 286 -5.48 -3.91 7.22
C TYR A 286 -6.26 -5.20 7.53
N PRO A 287 -7.58 -5.10 7.79
CA PRO A 287 -8.45 -3.96 7.53
C PRO A 287 -8.65 -2.99 8.69
N GLU A 288 -7.84 -3.04 9.73
CA GLU A 288 -7.84 -1.96 10.72
C GLU A 288 -7.55 -0.63 10.02
N GLU A 289 -8.32 0.40 10.36
CA GLU A 289 -8.07 1.76 9.91
C GLU A 289 -6.71 2.26 10.41
N VAL A 290 -6.18 3.32 9.77
CA VAL A 290 -4.98 3.99 10.26
C VAL A 290 -5.15 4.38 11.72
N ASP A 291 -4.11 4.12 12.52
CA ASP A 291 -4.18 4.30 13.96
C ASP A 291 -4.47 5.77 14.36
N PRO A 292 -5.19 6.02 15.47
CA PRO A 292 -5.56 7.38 15.88
C PRO A 292 -4.37 8.32 16.11
N ILE A 293 -3.20 7.81 16.50
CA ILE A 293 -2.00 8.63 16.74
C ILE A 293 -1.45 9.12 15.40
N THR A 294 -1.35 8.22 14.41
CA THR A 294 -0.98 8.59 13.05
C THR A 294 -1.98 9.57 12.45
N LYS A 295 -3.28 9.42 12.70
CA LYS A 295 -4.30 10.39 12.27
C LYS A 295 -4.12 11.77 12.93
N ALA A 296 -3.77 11.80 14.21
CA ALA A 296 -3.66 13.04 14.99
C ALA A 296 -2.46 13.93 14.61
N ILE A 297 -1.37 13.33 14.15
CA ILE A 297 -0.15 14.07 13.78
C ILE A 297 -0.36 14.73 12.41
N ASN A 298 -0.21 16.06 12.29
CA ASN A 298 -0.23 16.67 10.95
C ASN A 298 0.97 16.16 10.13
N GLY A 299 0.73 15.67 8.91
CA GLY A 299 1.79 15.14 8.06
C GLY A 299 1.26 14.48 6.81
N ILE A 300 2.14 13.78 6.12
CA ILE A 300 1.86 13.02 4.90
C ILE A 300 1.78 11.55 5.29
N VAL A 301 0.59 10.97 5.21
CA VAL A 301 0.36 9.55 5.49
C VAL A 301 0.49 8.75 4.20
N VAL A 302 1.28 7.67 4.23
CA VAL A 302 1.70 6.92 3.05
C VAL A 302 1.23 5.47 3.10
N GLY A 303 0.36 5.10 2.16
CA GLY A 303 -0.06 3.72 1.93
C GLY A 303 0.94 2.91 1.09
N SER A 304 0.75 1.60 1.05
CA SER A 304 1.57 0.68 0.26
C SER A 304 0.79 0.10 -0.93
N LEU A 305 1.45 0.01 -2.09
CA LEU A 305 0.90 -0.63 -3.29
C LEU A 305 1.64 -1.92 -3.66
N ALA A 306 0.85 -2.87 -4.16
CA ALA A 306 1.30 -4.06 -4.87
C ALA A 306 1.91 -3.71 -6.24
N PRO A 307 2.74 -4.60 -6.80
CA PRO A 307 3.28 -4.50 -8.16
C PRO A 307 2.22 -4.24 -9.24
N SER A 308 0.99 -4.69 -9.03
CA SER A 308 -0.15 -4.47 -9.93
C SER A 308 -0.76 -3.06 -9.84
N GLY A 309 -0.32 -2.22 -8.90
CA GLY A 309 -0.93 -0.92 -8.60
C GLY A 309 -2.19 -1.00 -7.73
N LEU A 310 -2.46 -2.16 -7.16
CA LEU A 310 -3.49 -2.33 -6.15
C LEU A 310 -2.93 -1.99 -4.77
N ALA A 311 -3.79 -1.75 -3.78
CA ALA A 311 -3.32 -1.62 -2.40
C ALA A 311 -2.67 -2.93 -1.94
N SER A 312 -1.53 -2.85 -1.27
CA SER A 312 -0.91 -4.01 -0.63
C SER A 312 -1.87 -4.56 0.41
N GLN A 313 -1.97 -5.89 0.50
CA GLN A 313 -3.00 -6.54 1.31
C GLN A 313 -2.96 -6.18 2.81
N PHE A 314 -1.83 -5.67 3.31
CA PHE A 314 -1.63 -5.25 4.69
C PHE A 314 -1.82 -3.74 4.90
N SER A 315 -1.81 -2.94 3.84
CA SER A 315 -1.79 -1.47 3.93
C SER A 315 -3.08 -0.97 4.54
N GLN A 316 -3.01 -0.33 5.71
CA GLN A 316 -4.19 0.33 6.28
C GLN A 316 -4.64 1.46 5.35
N GLU A 317 -5.96 1.58 5.22
CA GLU A 317 -6.62 2.51 4.31
C GLU A 317 -7.45 3.53 5.14
N GLY A 318 -7.63 4.73 4.62
CA GLY A 318 -8.45 5.78 5.22
C GLY A 318 -8.30 7.13 4.51
N PRO A 319 -9.24 8.07 4.74
CA PRO A 319 -9.22 9.40 4.09
C PRO A 319 -7.97 10.24 4.42
N GLU A 320 -7.29 9.93 5.52
CA GLU A 320 -6.00 10.51 5.94
C GLU A 320 -4.83 10.11 5.05
N VAL A 321 -4.90 8.97 4.35
CA VAL A 321 -3.84 8.51 3.44
C VAL A 321 -3.71 9.54 2.32
N THR A 322 -2.55 10.18 2.23
CA THR A 322 -2.31 11.28 1.29
C THR A 322 -1.96 10.73 -0.10
N ILE A 323 -1.07 9.74 -0.11
CA ILE A 323 -0.46 9.14 -1.29
C ILE A 323 -0.10 7.69 -0.95
N SER A 324 0.10 6.85 -1.95
CA SER A 324 0.69 5.52 -1.74
C SER A 324 1.97 5.36 -2.55
N ALA A 325 2.85 4.47 -2.13
CA ALA A 325 4.03 4.09 -2.91
C ALA A 325 4.18 2.56 -2.96
N PRO A 326 4.78 2.01 -4.03
CA PRO A 326 4.92 0.56 -4.15
C PRO A 326 5.88 0.00 -3.10
N SER A 327 5.42 -0.93 -2.27
CA SER A 327 6.22 -1.53 -1.19
C SER A 327 5.56 -2.79 -0.62
N ASP A 328 5.12 -3.68 -1.50
CA ASP A 328 4.47 -4.94 -1.12
C ASP A 328 5.48 -6.04 -0.75
N LEU A 329 5.09 -7.31 -0.87
CA LEU A 329 5.74 -8.53 -0.37
C LEU A 329 7.27 -8.56 -0.43
N THR A 330 7.93 -7.98 -1.43
CA THR A 330 9.39 -7.77 -1.43
C THR A 330 9.83 -6.62 -2.35
N ILE A 331 10.31 -5.51 -1.79
CA ILE A 331 11.18 -4.54 -2.48
C ILE A 331 12.62 -4.79 -2.08
N LEU A 332 13.58 -4.37 -2.90
CA LEU A 332 14.98 -4.40 -2.49
C LEU A 332 15.31 -3.17 -1.64
N SER A 333 15.96 -3.42 -0.51
CA SER A 333 16.71 -2.42 0.25
C SER A 333 18.08 -2.98 0.65
N ARG A 334 18.92 -2.20 1.34
CA ARG A 334 20.14 -2.71 1.98
C ARG A 334 19.90 -2.82 3.47
N GLY A 335 20.06 -4.02 4.01
CA GLY A 335 19.95 -4.30 5.43
C GLY A 335 21.29 -4.65 6.05
N THR A 336 21.29 -4.88 7.35
CA THR A 336 22.37 -5.62 8.00
C THR A 336 22.31 -7.08 7.56
N ALA A 337 23.47 -7.73 7.43
CA ALA A 337 23.53 -9.18 7.28
C ALA A 337 22.76 -9.85 8.43
N ASP A 338 22.14 -10.99 8.14
CA ASP A 338 21.56 -11.84 9.18
C ASP A 338 22.62 -12.14 10.25
N LYS A 339 22.19 -12.17 11.52
CA LYS A 339 23.05 -12.37 12.69
C LYS A 339 23.95 -13.60 12.49
N GLY A 340 25.22 -13.39 12.12
CA GLY A 340 26.19 -14.47 11.93
C GLY A 340 27.22 -14.27 10.82
N ASP A 341 26.99 -13.37 9.86
CA ASP A 341 27.96 -13.11 8.77
C ASP A 341 28.36 -11.64 8.67
N GLU A 342 29.25 -11.20 9.57
CA GLU A 342 29.85 -9.86 9.52
C GLU A 342 30.71 -9.62 8.27
N ARG A 343 31.07 -10.68 7.53
CA ARG A 343 31.81 -10.59 6.26
C ARG A 343 30.88 -10.30 5.08
N ALA A 344 29.57 -10.50 5.24
CA ALA A 344 28.54 -10.12 4.28
C ALA A 344 28.15 -8.64 4.40
N GLY A 345 29.12 -7.74 4.18
CA GLY A 345 28.83 -6.30 4.09
C GLY A 345 27.66 -5.99 3.13
N SER A 346 26.81 -5.02 3.51
CA SER A 346 25.78 -4.35 2.68
C SER A 346 25.06 -5.22 1.65
N GLN A 347 24.52 -6.38 2.02
CA GLN A 347 23.74 -7.16 1.08
C GLN A 347 22.39 -6.49 0.81
N TYR A 348 21.93 -6.53 -0.44
CA TYR A 348 20.54 -6.22 -0.73
C TYR A 348 19.65 -7.26 -0.05
N THR A 349 18.72 -6.81 0.77
CA THR A 349 17.72 -7.63 1.45
C THR A 349 16.34 -7.29 0.92
N ARG A 350 15.40 -8.21 1.13
CA ARG A 350 13.99 -7.96 0.86
C ARG A 350 13.42 -7.13 2.00
N PHE A 351 12.69 -6.08 1.65
CA PHE A 351 11.94 -5.23 2.57
C PHE A 351 10.48 -5.16 2.12
N SER A 352 9.56 -4.85 3.01
CA SER A 352 8.13 -4.74 2.69
C SER A 352 7.42 -3.85 3.70
N GLY A 353 6.13 -3.66 3.52
CA GLY A 353 5.32 -2.87 4.45
C GLY A 353 5.17 -1.42 4.00
N THR A 354 4.27 -0.70 4.66
CA THR A 354 4.17 0.76 4.52
C THR A 354 5.44 1.47 4.98
N SER A 355 6.27 0.81 5.77
CA SER A 355 7.63 1.22 6.13
C SER A 355 8.62 1.28 4.96
N GLY A 356 8.40 0.54 3.87
CA GLY A 356 9.17 0.72 2.63
C GLY A 356 8.56 1.75 1.68
N ALA A 357 7.26 2.06 1.80
CA ALA A 357 6.58 3.05 0.98
C ALA A 357 6.88 4.49 1.44
N ALA A 358 6.79 4.76 2.75
CA ALA A 358 7.07 6.07 3.35
C ALA A 358 8.45 6.66 2.99
N PRO A 359 9.58 5.92 3.07
CA PRO A 359 10.89 6.47 2.73
C PRO A 359 11.04 6.84 1.26
N MET A 360 10.33 6.17 0.33
CA MET A 360 10.33 6.57 -1.08
C MET A 360 9.66 7.93 -1.27
N VAL A 361 8.58 8.20 -0.53
CA VAL A 361 7.92 9.52 -0.52
C VAL A 361 8.82 10.57 0.12
N THR A 362 9.47 10.27 1.25
CA THR A 362 10.47 11.14 1.89
C THR A 362 11.61 11.51 0.93
N SER A 363 12.15 10.52 0.22
CA SER A 363 13.18 10.70 -0.80
C SER A 363 12.72 11.68 -1.89
N ALA A 364 11.53 11.48 -2.44
CA ALA A 364 11.01 12.34 -3.51
C ALA A 364 10.75 13.77 -3.03
N LEU A 365 10.18 13.93 -1.83
CA LEU A 365 9.93 15.24 -1.22
C LEU A 365 11.23 15.98 -0.88
N SER A 366 12.32 15.27 -0.60
CA SER A 366 13.63 15.91 -0.38
C SER A 366 14.11 16.67 -1.63
N ASN A 367 13.83 16.17 -2.84
CA ASN A 367 14.11 16.94 -4.07
C ASN A 367 13.23 18.19 -4.18
N VAL A 368 11.96 18.10 -3.79
CA VAL A 368 11.05 19.26 -3.77
C VAL A 368 11.54 20.31 -2.78
N LEU A 369 11.92 19.90 -1.57
CA LEU A 369 12.42 20.77 -0.52
C LEU A 369 13.74 21.44 -0.91
N ALA A 370 14.59 20.76 -1.70
CA ALA A 370 15.85 21.30 -2.21
C ALA A 370 15.62 22.47 -3.19
N LEU A 371 14.56 22.39 -4.00
CA LEU A 371 14.16 23.40 -4.99
C LEU A 371 13.30 24.51 -4.38
N LEU A 372 12.38 24.13 -3.49
CA LEU A 372 11.35 24.98 -2.90
C LEU A 372 11.58 25.11 -1.38
N PRO A 373 12.54 25.94 -0.95
CA PRO A 373 12.64 26.29 0.46
C PRO A 373 11.33 26.95 0.93
N ASN A 374 10.94 26.73 2.20
CA ASN A 374 9.73 27.28 2.82
C ASN A 374 8.38 26.77 2.25
N ILE A 375 8.36 25.70 1.45
CA ILE A 375 7.11 25.01 1.12
C ILE A 375 6.53 24.32 2.35
N THR A 376 5.23 24.47 2.56
CA THR A 376 4.49 23.94 3.70
C THR A 376 4.03 22.50 3.46
N THR A 377 3.71 21.79 4.55
CA THR A 377 3.16 20.42 4.48
C THR A 377 1.89 20.34 3.63
N ASP A 378 1.01 21.33 3.71
CA ASP A 378 -0.25 21.29 2.94
C ASP A 378 -0.04 21.59 1.46
N GLU A 379 0.87 22.51 1.11
CA GLU A 379 1.30 22.70 -0.28
C GLU A 379 1.95 21.43 -0.85
N LEU A 380 2.74 20.71 -0.05
CA LEU A 380 3.30 19.40 -0.45
C LEU A 380 2.22 18.34 -0.67
N LYS A 381 1.18 18.28 0.19
CA LYS A 381 0.03 17.39 -0.04
C LYS A 381 -0.66 17.72 -1.36
N VAL A 382 -0.82 19.01 -1.70
CA VAL A 382 -1.38 19.42 -2.99
C VAL A 382 -0.51 18.92 -4.14
N LEU A 383 0.80 19.14 -4.09
CA LEU A 383 1.74 18.67 -5.12
C LEU A 383 1.70 17.15 -5.29
N LEU A 384 1.77 16.39 -4.20
CA LEU A 384 1.68 14.93 -4.23
C LEU A 384 0.38 14.46 -4.88
N LYS A 385 -0.78 15.02 -4.46
CA LYS A 385 -2.08 14.64 -4.99
C LYS A 385 -2.24 14.97 -6.48
N LYS A 386 -1.74 16.11 -6.93
CA LYS A 386 -1.86 16.57 -8.32
C LYS A 386 -0.86 15.90 -9.26
N THR A 387 0.26 15.38 -8.75
CA THR A 387 1.29 14.72 -9.56
C THR A 387 1.20 13.19 -9.56
N ALA A 388 0.44 12.60 -8.62
CA ALA A 388 0.27 11.15 -8.48
C ALA A 388 -0.04 10.43 -9.80
N VAL A 389 0.52 9.23 -9.96
CA VAL A 389 0.11 8.28 -11.00
C VAL A 389 -1.22 7.66 -10.56
N PRO A 390 -2.31 7.81 -11.31
CA PRO A 390 -3.56 7.15 -10.96
C PRO A 390 -3.41 5.63 -11.01
N THR A 391 -3.90 4.94 -9.98
CA THR A 391 -3.85 3.47 -9.88
C THR A 391 -5.22 2.91 -9.50
N VAL A 392 -5.41 1.61 -9.70
CA VAL A 392 -6.67 0.94 -9.32
C VAL A 392 -6.82 0.88 -7.80
N GLY A 393 -5.73 0.66 -7.05
CA GLY A 393 -5.75 0.55 -5.59
C GLY A 393 -6.15 1.83 -4.87
N THR A 394 -6.19 2.96 -5.58
CA THR A 394 -6.57 4.28 -5.06
C THR A 394 -7.97 4.72 -5.48
N ILE A 395 -8.70 3.89 -6.24
CA ILE A 395 -10.11 4.14 -6.58
C ILE A 395 -10.91 4.06 -5.27
N GLY A 396 -11.70 5.10 -4.97
CA GLY A 396 -12.40 5.25 -3.70
C GLY A 396 -11.69 6.16 -2.68
N GLY A 397 -10.44 6.56 -2.94
CA GLY A 397 -9.74 7.58 -2.16
C GLY A 397 -9.18 7.16 -0.80
N LEU A 398 -9.41 5.91 -0.38
CA LEU A 398 -8.92 5.40 0.91
C LEU A 398 -7.41 5.06 0.92
N ASN A 399 -6.77 4.92 -0.24
CA ASN A 399 -5.32 4.77 -0.37
C ASN A 399 -4.64 6.03 -0.93
N GLY A 400 -5.24 7.19 -0.69
CA GLY A 400 -4.75 8.47 -1.18
C GLY A 400 -4.94 8.67 -2.68
N ALA A 401 -4.22 9.65 -3.24
CA ALA A 401 -4.48 10.15 -4.59
C ALA A 401 -3.93 9.29 -5.75
N GLY A 402 -3.16 8.25 -5.45
CA GLY A 402 -2.48 7.43 -6.44
C GLY A 402 -1.11 6.93 -5.95
N SER A 403 -0.33 6.40 -6.89
CA SER A 403 1.07 6.08 -6.65
C SER A 403 1.95 7.34 -6.73
N LEU A 404 2.99 7.40 -5.89
CA LEU A 404 4.03 8.40 -5.95
C LEU A 404 4.60 8.55 -7.37
N ASN A 405 4.75 9.79 -7.82
CA ASN A 405 5.34 10.13 -9.11
C ASN A 405 6.55 11.06 -8.90
N ALA A 406 7.71 10.47 -8.60
CA ALA A 406 8.89 11.24 -8.23
C ALA A 406 9.36 12.17 -9.36
N LEU A 407 9.29 11.73 -10.62
CA LEU A 407 9.71 12.54 -11.77
C LEU A 407 8.81 13.77 -11.95
N LYS A 408 7.50 13.58 -12.06
CA LYS A 408 6.59 14.71 -12.28
C LYS A 408 6.59 15.67 -11.10
N LEU A 409 6.73 15.14 -9.88
CA LEU A 409 6.83 15.94 -8.67
C LEU A 409 8.03 16.89 -8.72
N VAL A 410 9.21 16.42 -9.13
CA VAL A 410 10.41 17.27 -9.22
C VAL A 410 10.37 18.24 -10.40
N GLU A 411 9.80 17.87 -11.55
CA GLU A 411 9.64 18.81 -12.67
C GLU A 411 8.68 19.94 -12.31
N VAL A 412 7.57 19.64 -11.61
CA VAL A 412 6.64 20.66 -11.10
C VAL A 412 7.32 21.58 -10.09
N ALA A 413 8.12 21.02 -9.18
CA ALA A 413 8.89 21.83 -8.25
C ALA A 413 9.88 22.75 -8.97
N HIS A 414 10.53 22.27 -10.03
CA HIS A 414 11.41 23.09 -10.84
C HIS A 414 10.65 24.22 -11.56
N ARG A 415 9.46 23.97 -12.13
CA ARG A 415 8.61 25.03 -12.72
C ARG A 415 8.24 26.11 -11.70
N LEU A 416 7.89 25.73 -10.47
CA LEU A 416 7.60 26.68 -9.39
C LEU A 416 8.83 27.51 -9.01
N LYS A 417 10.01 26.87 -8.95
CA LYS A 417 11.27 27.56 -8.70
C LYS A 417 11.58 28.58 -9.80
N ALA A 418 11.40 28.22 -11.07
CA ALA A 418 11.55 29.13 -12.21
C ALA A 418 10.53 30.29 -12.19
N ALA A 419 9.36 30.08 -11.59
CA ALA A 419 8.37 31.13 -11.31
C ALA A 419 8.71 31.99 -10.07
N HIS A 420 9.96 31.96 -9.60
CA HIS A 420 10.47 32.75 -8.47
C HIS A 420 9.82 32.40 -7.12
N TRP A 421 9.67 31.10 -6.84
CA TRP A 421 9.27 30.64 -5.51
C TRP A 421 10.11 31.28 -4.38
N PRO A 422 9.51 31.74 -3.25
CA PRO A 422 8.12 31.55 -2.80
C PRO A 422 7.20 32.76 -3.05
N SER A 423 7.25 33.37 -4.24
CA SER A 423 6.36 34.48 -4.60
C SER A 423 4.86 34.11 -4.48
N ALA A 424 4.01 35.11 -4.31
CA ALA A 424 2.56 34.90 -4.25
C ALA A 424 2.03 34.31 -5.57
N GLU A 425 2.63 34.71 -6.69
CA GLU A 425 2.34 34.22 -8.04
C GLU A 425 2.69 32.73 -8.15
N ALA A 426 3.88 32.32 -7.70
CA ALA A 426 4.28 30.91 -7.71
C ALA A 426 3.36 30.05 -6.82
N ARG A 427 2.95 30.57 -5.66
CA ARG A 427 1.96 29.87 -4.81
C ARG A 427 0.60 29.73 -5.49
N ALA A 428 0.13 30.79 -6.17
CA ALA A 428 -1.13 30.74 -6.90
C ALA A 428 -1.12 29.65 -7.99
N MET A 429 0.03 29.40 -8.63
CA MET A 429 0.19 28.36 -9.64
C MET A 429 -0.12 26.95 -9.12
N LEU A 430 -0.01 26.66 -7.82
CA LEU A 430 -0.37 25.37 -7.22
C LEU A 430 -1.81 24.95 -7.52
N SER A 431 -2.70 25.92 -7.72
CA SER A 431 -4.12 25.70 -8.05
C SER A 431 -4.37 25.51 -9.56
N THR A 432 -3.43 25.90 -10.41
CA THR A 432 -3.59 25.94 -11.86
C THR A 432 -3.34 24.58 -12.50
N THR A 433 -4.10 24.23 -13.53
CA THR A 433 -3.88 22.99 -14.30
C THR A 433 -2.61 23.05 -15.13
N ALA A 434 -2.27 24.22 -15.66
CA ALA A 434 -1.09 24.45 -16.50
C ALA A 434 0.23 24.06 -15.83
N LEU A 435 0.36 24.28 -14.51
CA LEU A 435 1.53 23.86 -13.75
C LEU A 435 1.80 22.35 -13.88
N TYR A 436 0.74 21.55 -13.94
CA TYR A 436 0.80 20.08 -13.97
C TYR A 436 0.64 19.48 -15.37
N ASP A 437 0.45 20.31 -16.40
CA ASP A 437 0.30 19.84 -17.77
C ASP A 437 1.67 19.65 -18.43
N TYR A 438 1.94 18.40 -18.81
CA TYR A 438 3.14 17.97 -19.53
C TYR A 438 2.75 17.10 -20.73
N SER A 439 1.50 17.20 -21.19
CA SER A 439 0.94 16.37 -22.27
C SER A 439 1.78 16.48 -23.55
N GLU A 440 2.11 17.70 -23.97
CA GLU A 440 2.91 17.97 -25.16
C GLU A 440 4.34 17.41 -25.06
N GLN A 441 5.02 17.65 -23.93
CA GLN A 441 6.36 17.11 -23.68
C GLN A 441 6.34 15.58 -23.66
N ALA A 442 5.33 14.97 -23.04
CA ALA A 442 5.18 13.52 -23.01
C ALA A 442 4.92 12.93 -24.41
N GLN A 443 4.13 13.60 -25.26
CA GLN A 443 3.93 13.19 -26.65
C GLN A 443 5.22 13.25 -27.47
N ARG A 444 6.02 14.32 -27.32
CA ARG A 444 7.33 14.42 -27.97
C ARG A 444 8.27 13.29 -27.54
N LEU A 445 8.31 12.96 -26.25
CA LEU A 445 9.11 11.85 -25.73
C LEU A 445 8.65 10.50 -26.31
N LEU A 446 7.34 10.27 -26.40
CA LEU A 446 6.80 9.06 -27.03
C LEU A 446 7.16 8.99 -28.52
N ALA A 447 6.97 10.08 -29.28
CA ALA A 447 7.30 10.14 -30.70
C ALA A 447 8.80 9.86 -30.94
N ARG A 448 9.68 10.46 -30.14
CA ARG A 448 11.12 10.19 -30.18
C ARG A 448 11.45 8.74 -29.85
N ALA A 449 10.77 8.15 -28.87
CA ALA A 449 10.94 6.73 -28.54
C ALA A 449 10.54 5.84 -29.72
N THR A 450 9.38 6.09 -30.33
CA THR A 450 8.89 5.36 -31.51
C THR A 450 9.88 5.44 -32.67
N LYS A 451 10.40 6.64 -32.97
CA LYS A 451 11.46 6.84 -33.96
C LYS A 451 12.73 6.02 -33.63
N LEU A 452 13.15 6.04 -32.36
CA LEU A 452 14.27 5.22 -31.88
C LEU A 452 14.03 3.72 -31.95
N MET A 453 12.80 3.23 -32.12
CA MET A 453 12.50 1.81 -32.33
C MET A 453 12.32 1.46 -33.81
N SER A 454 11.83 2.39 -34.65
CA SER A 454 11.53 2.12 -36.06
C SER A 454 12.71 2.28 -37.00
N GLU A 455 13.63 3.21 -36.73
CA GLU A 455 14.79 3.42 -37.59
C GLU A 455 15.73 2.20 -37.50
N LEU A 456 16.50 1.87 -38.52
CA LEU A 456 17.55 0.83 -38.44
C LEU A 456 18.84 1.42 -38.99
N PRO A 457 19.54 2.30 -38.25
CA PRO A 457 20.87 2.69 -38.66
C PRO A 457 21.78 1.45 -38.58
N TYR A 458 22.49 1.19 -39.67
CA TYR A 458 23.34 0.01 -39.90
C TYR A 458 24.42 -0.22 -38.82
N ASN A 459 24.71 0.76 -37.96
CA ASN A 459 25.90 0.77 -37.08
C ASN A 459 25.63 0.90 -35.57
N GLN A 460 24.38 0.97 -35.08
CA GLN A 460 24.11 1.10 -33.64
C GLN A 460 23.65 -0.21 -33.00
N ASN A 461 24.09 -0.45 -31.77
CA ASN A 461 23.63 -1.59 -30.96
C ASN A 461 22.13 -1.45 -30.70
N ILE A 462 21.35 -2.39 -31.23
CA ILE A 462 19.88 -2.44 -31.08
C ILE A 462 19.43 -2.37 -29.61
N CYS A 463 20.21 -2.95 -28.70
CA CYS A 463 19.89 -2.98 -27.28
C CYS A 463 20.03 -1.61 -26.60
N ASP A 464 21.06 -0.83 -26.95
CA ASP A 464 21.23 0.51 -26.39
C ASP A 464 20.10 1.44 -26.86
N ARG A 465 19.63 1.26 -28.09
CA ARG A 465 18.47 1.97 -28.63
C ARG A 465 17.18 1.59 -27.93
N HIS A 466 16.91 0.30 -27.74
CA HIS A 466 15.74 -0.15 -26.98
C HIS A 466 15.76 0.37 -25.54
N LYS A 467 16.93 0.39 -24.89
CA LYS A 467 17.11 1.00 -23.56
C LYS A 467 16.80 2.49 -23.56
N ALA A 468 17.28 3.23 -24.56
CA ALA A 468 16.98 4.64 -24.70
C ALA A 468 15.49 4.90 -24.97
N ALA A 469 14.86 4.14 -25.87
CA ALA A 469 13.44 4.25 -26.17
C ALA A 469 12.57 3.92 -24.95
N PHE A 470 12.86 2.84 -24.24
CA PHE A 470 12.16 2.44 -23.02
C PHE A 470 12.22 3.54 -21.96
N LYS A 471 13.40 4.13 -21.74
CA LYS A 471 13.58 5.26 -20.84
C LYS A 471 12.72 6.46 -21.22
N LEU A 472 12.66 6.83 -22.50
CA LEU A 472 11.82 7.93 -22.99
C LEU A 472 10.32 7.63 -22.78
N ILE A 473 9.88 6.40 -23.00
CA ILE A 473 8.48 5.98 -22.75
C ILE A 473 8.16 6.06 -21.26
N ARG A 474 9.06 5.62 -20.38
CA ARG A 474 8.89 5.79 -18.92
C ARG A 474 8.80 7.27 -18.54
N GLN A 475 9.66 8.13 -19.08
CA GLN A 475 9.57 9.58 -18.85
C GLN A 475 8.23 10.14 -19.32
N ALA A 476 7.79 9.80 -20.54
CA ALA A 476 6.48 10.18 -21.07
C ALA A 476 5.34 9.73 -20.14
N PHE A 477 5.40 8.50 -19.64
CA PHE A 477 4.41 7.94 -18.72
C PHE A 477 4.31 8.75 -17.43
N PHE A 478 5.43 9.03 -16.77
CA PHE A 478 5.41 9.79 -15.53
C PHE A 478 4.98 11.24 -15.73
N LEU A 479 5.27 11.85 -16.88
CA LEU A 479 4.81 13.22 -17.18
C LEU A 479 3.32 13.30 -17.52
N ALA A 480 2.78 12.32 -18.24
CA ALA A 480 1.38 12.27 -18.64
C ALA A 480 0.72 10.91 -18.28
N PRO A 481 0.60 10.55 -16.99
CA PRO A 481 0.14 9.23 -16.55
C PRO A 481 -1.37 9.01 -16.77
N ARG A 482 -2.08 9.91 -17.46
CA ARG A 482 -3.48 9.73 -17.86
C ARG A 482 -3.65 9.49 -19.36
N ASN A 483 -2.57 9.63 -20.14
CA ASN A 483 -2.61 9.39 -21.57
C ASN A 483 -2.63 7.88 -21.84
N GLN A 484 -3.71 7.39 -22.46
CA GLN A 484 -3.93 5.95 -22.68
C GLN A 484 -2.92 5.34 -23.65
N HIS A 485 -2.48 6.06 -24.68
CA HIS A 485 -1.49 5.57 -25.64
C HIS A 485 -0.11 5.36 -24.98
N ILE A 486 0.32 6.31 -24.15
CA ILE A 486 1.57 6.19 -23.40
C ILE A 486 1.50 5.02 -22.40
N ARG A 487 0.38 4.89 -21.66
CA ARG A 487 0.13 3.76 -20.76
C ARG A 487 0.20 2.42 -21.49
N GLN A 488 -0.48 2.33 -22.63
CA GLN A 488 -0.49 1.13 -23.45
C GLN A 488 0.91 0.78 -23.92
N ALA A 489 1.65 1.73 -24.50
CA ALA A 489 3.02 1.50 -24.97
C ALA A 489 3.94 0.98 -23.86
N LEU A 490 3.89 1.58 -22.66
CA LEU A 490 4.69 1.12 -21.53
C LEU A 490 4.24 -0.27 -21.05
N GLY A 491 2.92 -0.50 -20.93
CA GLY A 491 2.36 -1.78 -20.52
C GLY A 491 2.70 -2.92 -21.47
N ASP A 492 2.70 -2.66 -22.77
CA ASP A 492 3.03 -3.65 -23.79
C ASP A 492 4.52 -4.02 -23.76
N ILE A 493 5.42 -3.07 -23.47
CA ILE A 493 6.84 -3.37 -23.27
C ILE A 493 7.05 -4.23 -22.02
N TYR A 494 6.40 -3.91 -20.89
CA TYR A 494 6.52 -4.75 -19.69
C TYR A 494 5.98 -6.16 -19.93
N ARG A 495 4.81 -6.28 -20.58
CA ARG A 495 4.20 -7.57 -20.90
C ARG A 495 5.08 -8.40 -21.82
N ALA A 496 5.63 -7.78 -22.86
CA ALA A 496 6.61 -8.44 -23.71
C ALA A 496 7.73 -9.01 -22.86
N ASN A 497 8.33 -8.25 -21.94
CA ASN A 497 9.44 -8.78 -21.13
C ASN A 497 9.04 -9.72 -19.96
N GLY A 498 7.76 -10.12 -19.88
CA GLY A 498 7.23 -11.04 -18.87
C GLY A 498 6.89 -10.39 -17.52
N TYR A 499 6.87 -9.05 -17.45
CA TYR A 499 6.59 -8.28 -16.23
C TYR A 499 5.11 -7.90 -16.13
N GLU A 500 4.23 -8.90 -16.01
CA GLU A 500 2.77 -8.73 -16.07
C GLU A 500 2.21 -7.80 -14.98
N ALA A 501 2.82 -7.81 -13.79
CA ALA A 501 2.39 -6.94 -12.70
C ALA A 501 2.70 -5.46 -13.01
N GLN A 502 3.92 -5.15 -13.44
CA GLN A 502 4.31 -3.81 -13.91
C GLN A 502 3.46 -3.37 -15.11
N ALA A 503 3.15 -4.29 -16.02
CA ALA A 503 2.27 -4.02 -17.15
C ALA A 503 0.86 -3.61 -16.68
N SER A 504 0.34 -4.27 -15.65
CA SER A 504 -0.97 -3.95 -15.03
C SER A 504 -0.96 -2.60 -14.34
N PHE A 505 0.13 -2.22 -13.67
CA PHE A 505 0.28 -0.88 -13.11
C PHE A 505 0.33 0.21 -14.18
N ALA A 506 1.13 0.00 -15.23
CA ALA A 506 1.29 0.95 -16.33
C ALA A 506 -0.03 1.11 -17.11
N ASN A 507 -0.72 0.01 -17.40
CA ASN A 507 -1.96 -0.02 -18.15
C ASN A 507 -3.08 -0.81 -17.45
N PRO A 508 -3.79 -0.21 -16.48
CA PRO A 508 -4.80 -0.90 -15.69
C PRO A 508 -6.04 -1.34 -16.47
N SER A 509 -6.34 -0.69 -17.60
CA SER A 509 -7.49 -1.08 -18.44
C SER A 509 -7.32 -2.47 -19.05
N ALA A 510 -6.07 -2.91 -19.25
CA ALA A 510 -5.73 -4.27 -19.62
C ALA A 510 -5.75 -5.26 -18.43
N GLY A 511 -5.72 -4.73 -17.20
CA GLY A 511 -5.59 -5.48 -15.95
C GLY A 511 -6.89 -6.01 -15.34
N LYS A 512 -8.01 -6.06 -16.08
CA LYS A 512 -9.33 -6.55 -15.55
C LYS A 512 -9.22 -7.87 -14.78
N ARG A 513 -8.32 -8.76 -15.21
CA ARG A 513 -8.04 -10.04 -14.55
C ARG A 513 -7.33 -9.88 -13.19
N ALA A 514 -6.39 -8.95 -13.05
CA ALA A 514 -5.68 -8.68 -11.80
C ALA A 514 -6.60 -8.03 -10.76
N ILE A 515 -7.47 -7.10 -11.20
CA ILE A 515 -8.51 -6.50 -10.36
C ILE A 515 -9.48 -7.58 -9.87
N ALA A 516 -9.96 -8.43 -10.78
CA ALA A 516 -10.85 -9.54 -10.43
C ALA A 516 -10.18 -10.58 -9.52
N LEU A 517 -8.86 -10.83 -9.68
CA LEU A 517 -8.12 -11.78 -8.85
C LEU A 517 -7.92 -11.24 -7.43
N GLN A 518 -7.63 -9.96 -7.26
CA GLN A 518 -7.45 -9.38 -5.94
C GLN A 518 -8.78 -9.12 -5.22
N ALA A 519 -9.84 -8.78 -5.96
CA ALA A 519 -11.22 -8.80 -5.43
C ALA A 519 -11.60 -10.18 -4.89
N LYS A 520 -10.98 -11.26 -5.38
CA LYS A 520 -11.12 -12.62 -4.82
C LYS A 520 -10.22 -12.90 -3.62
N THR A 521 -9.06 -12.22 -3.46
CA THR A 521 -8.12 -12.47 -2.35
C THR A 521 -8.33 -11.56 -1.13
N ARG A 522 -8.87 -10.35 -1.28
CA ARG A 522 -9.33 -9.50 -0.14
C ARG A 522 -10.31 -10.25 0.79
N PRO A 523 -11.30 -11.00 0.26
CA PRO A 523 -12.09 -11.98 1.00
C PRO A 523 -11.32 -12.92 1.90
N ALA A 524 -10.11 -13.38 1.52
CA ALA A 524 -9.35 -14.35 2.29
C ALA A 524 -8.83 -13.77 3.62
N LYS A 525 -8.62 -12.45 3.70
CA LYS A 525 -8.28 -11.74 4.95
C LYS A 525 -9.50 -11.41 5.80
N ILE A 526 -10.64 -11.10 5.18
CA ILE A 526 -11.92 -11.01 5.91
C ILE A 526 -12.24 -12.39 6.51
N LEU A 527 -12.06 -13.46 5.75
CA LEU A 527 -12.12 -14.84 6.24
C LEU A 527 -11.07 -15.12 7.31
N ALA A 528 -9.85 -14.55 7.24
CA ALA A 528 -8.83 -14.70 8.28
C ALA A 528 -9.20 -13.98 9.59
N LEU A 529 -9.77 -12.77 9.53
CA LEU A 529 -10.30 -12.03 10.68
C LEU A 529 -11.50 -12.72 11.32
N ILE A 530 -12.37 -13.26 10.47
CA ILE A 530 -13.48 -14.09 10.89
C ILE A 530 -12.95 -15.38 11.56
N ARG A 531 -11.85 -15.96 11.05
CA ARG A 531 -11.19 -17.13 11.65
C ARG A 531 -10.45 -16.81 12.96
N SER A 532 -9.94 -15.58 13.14
CA SER A 532 -9.15 -15.15 14.31
C SER A 532 -9.99 -14.66 15.51
N ASN A 533 -11.33 -14.66 15.41
CA ASN A 533 -12.23 -14.24 16.50
C ASN A 533 -12.09 -12.75 16.91
N THR A 534 -11.52 -11.89 16.06
CA THR A 534 -11.28 -10.47 16.35
C THR A 534 -12.29 -9.51 15.71
N PHE A 535 -13.36 -10.06 15.09
CA PHE A 535 -14.37 -9.29 14.37
C PHE A 535 -15.21 -8.41 15.31
N ARG A 536 -15.29 -7.10 15.04
CA ARG A 536 -16.01 -6.10 15.85
C ARG A 536 -17.23 -5.57 15.11
N VAL A 537 -18.16 -4.95 15.85
CA VAL A 537 -19.36 -4.30 15.29
C VAL A 537 -19.01 -3.21 14.27
N SER A 538 -17.88 -2.52 14.46
CA SER A 538 -17.34 -1.54 13.51
C SER A 538 -17.05 -2.12 12.12
N ASP A 539 -16.94 -3.44 12.00
CA ASP A 539 -16.51 -4.12 10.77
C ASP A 539 -17.72 -4.51 9.90
N GLU A 540 -18.95 -4.09 10.25
CA GLU A 540 -20.19 -4.31 9.48
C GLU A 540 -20.08 -3.89 8.00
N PRO A 541 -19.52 -2.72 7.65
CA PRO A 541 -19.42 -2.31 6.25
C PRO A 541 -18.55 -3.26 5.42
N LEU A 542 -17.47 -3.79 6.01
CA LEU A 542 -16.56 -4.75 5.37
C LEU A 542 -17.23 -6.12 5.19
N LEU A 543 -18.02 -6.56 6.17
CA LEU A 543 -18.82 -7.78 6.05
C LEU A 543 -19.89 -7.64 4.96
N ARG A 544 -20.55 -6.48 4.89
CA ARG A 544 -21.55 -6.19 3.85
C ARG A 544 -20.91 -6.19 2.46
N GLU A 545 -19.81 -5.46 2.28
CA GLU A 545 -19.07 -5.43 1.01
C GLU A 545 -18.61 -6.83 0.60
N TYR A 546 -18.12 -7.63 1.56
CA TYR A 546 -17.76 -9.02 1.31
C TYR A 546 -18.96 -9.86 0.86
N LEU A 547 -20.07 -9.83 1.59
CA LEU A 547 -21.27 -10.61 1.27
C LEU A 547 -21.90 -10.20 -0.07
N GLU A 548 -21.86 -8.90 -0.40
CA GLU A 548 -22.34 -8.37 -1.69
C GLU A 548 -21.38 -8.68 -2.85
N SER A 549 -20.12 -9.02 -2.57
CA SER A 549 -19.12 -9.39 -3.59
C SER A 549 -19.16 -10.86 -4.03
N ILE A 550 -19.92 -11.72 -3.34
CA ILE A 550 -20.03 -13.16 -3.64
C ILE A 550 -21.05 -13.34 -4.79
N PRO A 551 -20.66 -13.89 -5.95
CA PRO A 551 -21.61 -14.24 -7.01
C PRO A 551 -22.68 -15.22 -6.51
N ASP A 552 -23.95 -15.02 -6.92
CA ASP A 552 -25.15 -15.80 -6.50
C ASP A 552 -25.00 -17.33 -6.60
N ASN A 553 -24.05 -17.81 -7.40
CA ASN A 553 -23.81 -19.20 -7.76
C ASN A 553 -22.44 -19.75 -7.29
N SER A 554 -21.75 -19.05 -6.38
CA SER A 554 -20.40 -19.43 -5.90
C SER A 554 -20.31 -19.86 -4.43
N PHE A 555 -21.46 -20.07 -3.77
CA PHE A 555 -21.50 -20.63 -2.42
C PHE A 555 -20.99 -22.08 -2.43
N SER A 556 -19.87 -22.34 -1.75
CA SER A 556 -19.36 -23.69 -1.46
C SER A 556 -19.23 -23.89 0.04
N GLN A 557 -19.16 -25.15 0.49
CA GLN A 557 -19.09 -25.53 1.92
C GLN A 557 -17.96 -24.82 2.70
N ASP A 558 -16.87 -24.41 2.05
CA ASP A 558 -15.72 -23.77 2.71
C ASP A 558 -16.00 -22.32 3.18
N TYR A 559 -17.06 -21.68 2.69
CA TYR A 559 -17.35 -20.27 2.97
C TYR A 559 -18.13 -20.03 4.27
N PHE A 560 -18.86 -21.02 4.77
CA PHE A 560 -19.69 -20.92 5.97
C PHE A 560 -19.22 -21.91 7.04
N SER A 561 -18.08 -21.61 7.66
CA SER A 561 -17.72 -22.27 8.92
C SER A 561 -18.65 -21.80 10.06
N ASP A 562 -18.88 -22.67 11.06
CA ASP A 562 -19.61 -22.39 12.31
C ASP A 562 -19.23 -21.03 12.95
N ARG A 563 -17.98 -20.57 12.75
CA ARG A 563 -17.48 -19.30 13.32
C ARG A 563 -17.89 -18.04 12.54
N VAL A 564 -17.89 -18.09 11.20
CA VAL A 564 -18.42 -17.00 10.35
C VAL A 564 -19.88 -16.73 10.73
N PHE A 565 -20.59 -17.81 10.97
CA PHE A 565 -21.98 -17.79 11.34
C PHE A 565 -22.22 -17.18 12.74
N LYS A 566 -21.39 -17.52 13.74
CA LYS A 566 -21.43 -16.90 15.08
C LYS A 566 -21.23 -15.38 15.05
N SER A 567 -20.30 -14.88 14.22
CA SER A 567 -20.07 -13.43 14.06
C SER A 567 -21.23 -12.74 13.34
N MET A 568 -21.76 -13.30 12.26
CA MET A 568 -22.96 -12.78 11.59
C MET A 568 -24.18 -12.73 12.53
N TYR A 569 -24.30 -13.71 13.43
CA TYR A 569 -25.37 -13.82 14.41
C TYR A 569 -25.26 -12.82 15.57
N ALA A 570 -24.04 -12.50 16.03
CA ALA A 570 -23.83 -11.46 17.02
C ALA A 570 -24.28 -10.07 16.53
N MET A 571 -24.36 -9.88 15.20
CA MET A 571 -24.73 -8.63 14.52
C MET A 571 -26.21 -8.59 14.07
N LEU A 572 -26.99 -9.66 14.29
CA LEU A 572 -28.34 -9.84 13.74
C LEU A 572 -29.30 -8.65 13.94
N PRO A 573 -29.34 -7.95 15.10
CA PRO A 573 -30.23 -6.80 15.27
C PRO A 573 -29.96 -5.65 14.29
N GLN A 574 -28.70 -5.48 13.86
CA GLN A 574 -28.23 -4.38 13.03
C GLN A 574 -28.11 -4.79 11.55
N ALA A 575 -27.79 -6.06 11.27
CA ALA A 575 -27.57 -6.61 9.94
C ALA A 575 -28.74 -7.45 9.36
N LYS A 576 -29.91 -7.45 10.03
CA LYS A 576 -31.06 -8.31 9.74
C LYS A 576 -31.41 -8.44 8.25
N GLN A 577 -31.57 -7.31 7.55
CA GLN A 577 -31.94 -7.31 6.12
C GLN A 577 -30.86 -7.90 5.18
N SER A 578 -29.59 -7.76 5.54
CA SER A 578 -28.48 -8.28 4.74
C SER A 578 -28.33 -9.79 4.95
N VAL A 579 -28.49 -10.25 6.20
CA VAL A 579 -28.50 -11.67 6.53
C VAL A 579 -29.72 -12.35 5.90
N GLU A 580 -30.92 -11.75 5.99
CA GLU A 580 -32.13 -12.28 5.35
C GLU A 580 -31.99 -12.42 3.82
N ARG A 581 -31.37 -11.43 3.15
CA ARG A 581 -31.10 -11.52 1.70
C ARG A 581 -30.13 -12.65 1.34
N VAL A 582 -29.05 -12.81 2.10
CA VAL A 582 -28.08 -13.89 1.89
C VAL A 582 -28.75 -15.26 2.08
N LEU A 583 -29.63 -15.40 3.08
CA LEU A 583 -30.38 -16.64 3.32
C LEU A 583 -31.41 -16.94 2.23
N MET A 584 -32.06 -15.93 1.67
CA MET A 584 -33.01 -16.10 0.57
C MET A 584 -32.36 -16.63 -0.71
N GLY A 585 -31.04 -16.46 -0.88
CA GLY A 585 -30.27 -16.98 -2.02
C GLY A 585 -29.74 -18.42 -1.85
N MET A 586 -29.86 -19.04 -0.66
CA MET A 586 -29.30 -20.37 -0.41
C MET A 586 -30.16 -21.50 -0.98
N ASN A 587 -29.52 -22.56 -1.49
CA ASN A 587 -30.18 -23.81 -1.91
C ASN A 587 -30.25 -24.83 -0.75
N ASN A 588 -31.00 -25.92 -0.92
CA ASN A 588 -31.25 -26.94 0.11
C ASN A 588 -29.96 -27.56 0.73
N SER A 589 -28.90 -27.73 -0.07
CA SER A 589 -27.63 -28.34 0.39
C SER A 589 -26.89 -27.41 1.36
N HIS A 590 -26.81 -26.12 1.03
CA HIS A 590 -26.18 -25.13 1.89
C HIS A 590 -27.00 -24.84 3.14
N ALA A 591 -28.33 -24.80 2.97
CA ALA A 591 -29.30 -24.69 4.06
C ALA A 591 -29.11 -25.77 5.13
N SER A 592 -29.00 -27.03 4.73
CA SER A 592 -28.81 -28.17 5.64
C SER A 592 -27.55 -28.05 6.49
N THR A 593 -26.43 -27.64 5.88
CA THR A 593 -25.14 -27.53 6.59
C THR A 593 -25.17 -26.41 7.64
N VAL A 594 -25.80 -25.28 7.31
CA VAL A 594 -25.99 -24.16 8.25
C VAL A 594 -26.90 -24.56 9.41
N LEU A 595 -27.98 -25.29 9.13
CA LEU A 595 -28.90 -25.79 10.15
C LEU A 595 -28.22 -26.84 11.08
N ASP A 596 -27.39 -27.73 10.57
CA ASP A 596 -26.69 -28.70 11.43
C ASP A 596 -25.70 -28.02 12.40
N GLY A 597 -25.00 -26.97 11.96
CA GLY A 597 -24.17 -26.13 12.84
C GLY A 597 -24.98 -25.40 13.91
N LEU A 598 -26.16 -24.89 13.53
CA LEU A 598 -27.10 -24.24 14.46
C LEU A 598 -27.65 -25.21 15.52
N ALA A 599 -27.99 -26.44 15.14
CA ALA A 599 -28.61 -27.42 16.03
C ALA A 599 -27.64 -27.96 17.08
N THR A 600 -26.35 -27.96 16.76
CA THR A 600 -25.29 -28.49 17.62
C THR A 600 -24.68 -27.44 18.55
N ASN A 601 -25.06 -26.16 18.40
CA ASN A 601 -24.56 -25.07 19.21
C ASN A 601 -25.34 -24.91 20.54
N ARG A 602 -24.72 -25.33 21.64
CA ARG A 602 -25.32 -25.30 22.99
C ARG A 602 -25.45 -23.91 23.60
N ASP A 603 -24.74 -22.91 23.07
CA ASP A 603 -24.70 -21.54 23.61
C ASP A 603 -25.74 -20.62 22.97
N MET A 604 -26.55 -21.14 22.04
CA MET A 604 -27.54 -20.34 21.33
C MET A 604 -28.80 -20.12 22.16
N ASP A 605 -29.17 -18.84 22.34
CA ASP A 605 -30.47 -18.45 22.88
C ASP A 605 -31.62 -19.03 22.03
N LYS A 606 -32.41 -19.90 22.66
CA LYS A 606 -33.55 -20.61 22.07
C LYS A 606 -34.56 -19.68 21.39
N SER A 607 -34.75 -18.45 21.90
CA SER A 607 -35.69 -17.48 21.33
C SER A 607 -35.23 -16.90 19.99
N LYS A 608 -33.92 -16.70 19.84
CA LYS A 608 -33.30 -16.13 18.64
C LYS A 608 -33.09 -17.18 17.54
N ALA A 609 -32.81 -18.43 17.93
CA ALA A 609 -32.87 -19.56 17.01
C ALA A 609 -34.25 -19.68 16.34
N ALA A 610 -35.32 -19.46 17.12
CA ALA A 610 -36.69 -19.46 16.61
C ALA A 610 -36.99 -18.30 15.63
N GLU A 611 -36.45 -17.09 15.86
CA GLU A 611 -36.62 -15.97 14.91
C GLU A 611 -35.87 -16.18 13.60
N PHE A 612 -34.62 -16.65 13.69
CA PHE A 612 -33.80 -16.99 12.53
C PHE A 612 -34.54 -18.00 11.63
N TYR A 613 -35.13 -18.99 12.26
CA TYR A 613 -35.88 -20.04 11.59
C TYR A 613 -37.18 -19.56 10.93
N LYS A 614 -37.90 -18.63 11.56
CA LYS A 614 -39.08 -17.98 10.94
C LYS A 614 -38.71 -17.21 9.68
N ALA A 615 -37.53 -16.60 9.61
CA ALA A 615 -37.04 -15.94 8.40
C ALA A 615 -36.67 -16.98 7.32
N PHE A 616 -36.02 -18.07 7.73
CA PHE A 616 -35.59 -19.15 6.86
C PHE A 616 -36.76 -19.88 6.16
N LEU A 617 -37.83 -20.17 6.89
CA LEU A 617 -39.05 -20.82 6.38
C LEU A 617 -39.81 -19.99 5.34
N LYS A 618 -39.55 -18.69 5.25
CA LYS A 618 -40.15 -17.80 4.24
C LYS A 618 -39.38 -17.81 2.92
N SER A 619 -38.25 -18.55 2.83
CA SER A 619 -37.45 -18.61 1.62
C SER A 619 -38.17 -19.41 0.52
N PRO A 620 -38.38 -18.81 -0.68
CA PRO A 620 -39.06 -19.47 -1.78
C PRO A 620 -38.20 -20.57 -2.45
N ASN A 621 -36.89 -20.60 -2.17
CA ASN A 621 -35.94 -21.54 -2.79
C ASN A 621 -35.82 -22.88 -2.04
N MET A 622 -36.60 -23.08 -0.97
CA MET A 622 -36.55 -24.29 -0.16
C MET A 622 -37.60 -25.30 -0.62
N THR A 623 -37.16 -26.36 -1.27
CA THR A 623 -38.06 -27.40 -1.81
C THR A 623 -38.13 -28.66 -0.96
N ASP A 624 -37.20 -28.87 -0.02
CA ASP A 624 -37.17 -30.04 0.86
C ASP A 624 -37.39 -29.65 2.33
N LYS A 625 -38.62 -29.84 2.80
CA LYS A 625 -39.04 -29.52 4.17
C LYS A 625 -38.67 -30.62 5.18
N LYS A 626 -38.03 -31.73 4.78
CA LYS A 626 -37.62 -32.78 5.72
C LYS A 626 -36.51 -32.31 6.68
N PHE A 627 -35.66 -31.39 6.23
CA PHE A 627 -34.59 -30.80 7.05
C PHE A 627 -35.09 -29.95 8.21
N VAL A 628 -36.27 -29.36 8.04
CA VAL A 628 -36.94 -28.54 9.05
C VAL A 628 -37.29 -29.37 10.28
N TYR A 629 -37.71 -30.62 10.11
CA TYR A 629 -38.06 -31.53 11.20
C TYR A 629 -36.82 -32.11 11.90
N TYR A 630 -35.80 -32.51 11.14
CA TYR A 630 -34.52 -32.99 11.66
C TYR A 630 -33.86 -31.98 12.62
N PHE A 631 -33.94 -30.68 12.29
CA PHE A 631 -33.37 -29.63 13.12
C PHE A 631 -34.09 -29.43 14.47
N VAL A 632 -35.42 -29.53 14.49
CA VAL A 632 -36.20 -29.33 15.72
C VAL A 632 -35.96 -30.48 16.70
N GLU A 633 -35.80 -31.69 16.15
CA GLU A 633 -35.41 -32.89 16.89
C GLU A 633 -34.06 -32.68 17.60
N LYS A 634 -33.06 -32.18 16.85
CA LYS A 634 -31.70 -32.01 17.36
C LYS A 634 -31.51 -30.81 18.27
N SER A 635 -32.30 -29.74 18.11
CA SER A 635 -32.14 -28.49 18.87
C SER A 635 -32.84 -28.47 20.23
N GLY A 636 -33.70 -29.45 20.54
CA GLY A 636 -34.45 -29.47 21.81
C GLY A 636 -35.41 -28.27 21.95
N LEU A 637 -35.88 -27.73 20.81
CA LEU A 637 -36.84 -26.63 20.69
C LEU A 637 -38.27 -27.12 20.42
N ALA A 638 -38.51 -28.42 20.55
CA ALA A 638 -39.72 -29.12 20.12
C ALA A 638 -41.02 -28.44 20.62
N GLU A 639 -41.14 -28.11 21.89
CA GLU A 639 -42.41 -27.56 22.41
C GLU A 639 -42.78 -26.17 21.85
N ASN A 640 -41.80 -25.29 21.61
CA ASN A 640 -42.06 -23.91 21.17
C ASN A 640 -42.20 -23.76 19.65
N LEU A 641 -41.64 -24.69 18.87
CA LEU A 641 -41.59 -24.61 17.41
C LEU A 641 -42.40 -25.70 16.70
N ALA A 642 -42.76 -26.80 17.36
CA ALA A 642 -43.46 -27.90 16.70
C ALA A 642 -44.86 -27.53 16.23
N LYS A 643 -45.61 -26.72 16.99
CA LYS A 643 -46.97 -26.32 16.58
C LYS A 643 -46.98 -25.47 15.29
N PRO A 644 -46.17 -24.39 15.17
CA PRO A 644 -46.01 -23.67 13.90
C PRO A 644 -45.51 -24.54 12.75
N LEU A 645 -44.56 -25.43 13.02
CA LEU A 645 -43.95 -26.28 11.98
C LEU A 645 -44.86 -27.38 11.47
N PHE A 646 -45.66 -27.94 12.36
CA PHE A 646 -46.69 -28.87 11.98
C PHE A 646 -47.74 -28.17 11.12
N GLN A 647 -48.18 -26.96 11.48
CA GLN A 647 -49.10 -26.18 10.64
C GLN A 647 -48.52 -25.87 9.25
N ILE A 648 -47.21 -25.65 9.13
CA ILE A 648 -46.53 -25.45 7.84
C ILE A 648 -46.42 -26.76 7.04
N GLY A 649 -46.17 -27.88 7.71
CA GLY A 649 -46.18 -29.21 7.09
C GLY A 649 -47.55 -29.58 6.54
N LEU A 650 -48.59 -29.37 7.35
CA LEU A 650 -49.99 -29.67 6.98
C LEU A 650 -50.53 -28.79 5.87
N SER A 651 -50.13 -27.51 5.85
CA SER A 651 -50.48 -26.60 4.74
C SER A 651 -49.67 -26.87 3.47
N SER A 652 -48.70 -27.79 3.49
CA SER A 652 -48.01 -28.23 2.28
C SER A 652 -48.96 -29.07 1.41
N ASN A 653 -48.98 -28.79 0.11
CA ASN A 653 -49.72 -29.61 -0.86
C ASN A 653 -49.01 -30.93 -1.17
N ALA A 654 -47.72 -31.04 -0.83
CA ALA A 654 -46.92 -32.22 -1.04
C ALA A 654 -47.22 -33.30 0.02
N LYS A 655 -47.65 -34.47 -0.45
CA LYS A 655 -47.97 -35.64 0.37
C LYS A 655 -46.81 -36.04 1.29
N ASP A 656 -45.58 -36.01 0.79
CA ASP A 656 -44.39 -36.47 1.53
C ASP A 656 -44.03 -35.55 2.70
N ASP A 657 -44.29 -34.25 2.59
CA ASP A 657 -44.11 -33.28 3.69
C ASP A 657 -45.11 -33.56 4.82
N ARG A 658 -46.36 -33.86 4.47
CA ARG A 658 -47.41 -34.20 5.44
C ARG A 658 -47.13 -35.53 6.14
N LEU A 659 -46.62 -36.53 5.41
CA LEU A 659 -46.18 -37.80 5.99
C LEU A 659 -44.99 -37.65 6.93
N ALA A 660 -44.01 -36.81 6.58
CA ALA A 660 -42.88 -36.50 7.44
C ALA A 660 -43.32 -35.79 8.73
N ALA A 661 -44.26 -34.84 8.62
CA ALA A 661 -44.83 -34.15 9.77
C ALA A 661 -45.55 -35.10 10.74
N ILE A 662 -46.27 -36.10 10.22
CA ILE A 662 -46.95 -37.13 11.03
C ILE A 662 -45.96 -38.00 11.81
N LEU A 663 -44.90 -38.47 11.16
CA LEU A 663 -43.89 -39.31 11.81
C LEU A 663 -43.16 -38.54 12.93
N TYR A 664 -42.89 -37.26 12.70
CA TYR A 664 -42.28 -36.39 13.71
C TYR A 664 -43.13 -36.24 14.98
N LEU A 665 -44.46 -36.19 14.86
CA LEU A 665 -45.35 -36.09 16.03
C LEU A 665 -45.24 -37.30 16.97
N GLN A 666 -44.97 -38.48 16.43
CA GLN A 666 -44.89 -39.70 17.22
C GLN A 666 -43.72 -39.67 18.21
N ASP A 667 -42.58 -39.15 17.75
CA ASP A 667 -41.31 -39.35 18.43
C ASP A 667 -40.87 -38.14 19.26
N SER A 668 -41.43 -36.95 18.98
CA SER A 668 -40.85 -35.68 19.46
C SER A 668 -41.78 -34.79 20.31
N LEU A 669 -43.04 -35.17 20.53
CA LEU A 669 -44.00 -34.35 21.30
C LEU A 669 -44.61 -35.08 22.49
N PRO A 670 -45.00 -34.35 23.55
CA PRO A 670 -45.83 -34.92 24.61
C PRO A 670 -47.07 -35.57 24.01
N LYS A 671 -47.38 -36.79 24.45
CA LYS A 671 -48.48 -37.64 23.93
C LYS A 671 -49.79 -36.86 23.73
N ALA A 672 -50.19 -36.05 24.72
CA ALA A 672 -51.41 -35.25 24.64
C ALA A 672 -51.40 -34.22 23.50
N THR A 673 -50.26 -33.57 23.25
CA THR A 673 -50.09 -32.58 22.18
C THR A 673 -50.05 -33.27 20.82
N ALA A 674 -49.34 -34.39 20.69
CA ALA A 674 -49.28 -35.17 19.46
C ALA A 674 -50.66 -35.69 19.06
N LEU A 675 -51.43 -36.25 20.01
CA LEU A 675 -52.79 -36.74 19.77
C LEU A 675 -53.73 -35.64 19.29
N ALA A 676 -53.74 -34.47 19.97
CA ALA A 676 -54.59 -33.35 19.56
C ALA A 676 -54.28 -32.84 18.14
N MET A 677 -53.00 -32.88 17.74
CA MET A 677 -52.56 -32.45 16.41
C MET A 677 -52.90 -33.50 15.33
N ILE A 678 -52.84 -34.79 15.66
CA ILE A 678 -53.30 -35.87 14.77
C ILE A 678 -54.82 -35.80 14.59
N ASP A 679 -55.60 -35.57 15.64
CA ASP A 679 -57.05 -35.41 15.53
C ASP A 679 -57.43 -34.27 14.59
N GLN A 680 -56.76 -33.12 14.72
CA GLN A 680 -56.99 -31.98 13.82
C GLN A 680 -56.62 -32.31 12.36
N LEU A 681 -55.56 -33.09 12.13
CA LEU A 681 -55.19 -33.55 10.80
C LEU A 681 -56.23 -34.50 10.21
N LEU A 682 -56.67 -35.49 10.98
CA LEU A 682 -57.64 -36.50 10.52
C LEU A 682 -58.99 -35.88 10.14
N LEU A 683 -59.35 -34.74 10.73
CA LEU A 683 -60.54 -33.96 10.37
C LEU A 683 -60.42 -33.24 9.02
N THR A 684 -59.20 -32.88 8.61
CA THR A 684 -58.97 -32.01 7.44
C THR A 684 -58.28 -32.70 6.26
N GLU A 685 -57.65 -33.86 6.48
CA GLU A 685 -56.89 -34.56 5.45
C GLU A 685 -57.76 -35.40 4.51
N ALA A 686 -57.70 -35.07 3.22
CA ALA A 686 -58.42 -35.75 2.16
C ALA A 686 -57.63 -36.94 1.58
N ASN A 687 -56.30 -36.97 1.74
CA ASN A 687 -55.46 -38.04 1.22
C ASN A 687 -55.52 -39.28 2.11
N GLN A 688 -56.07 -40.38 1.58
CA GLN A 688 -56.30 -41.61 2.35
C GLN A 688 -55.03 -42.25 2.91
N GLU A 689 -53.89 -42.12 2.22
CA GLU A 689 -52.63 -42.72 2.68
C GLU A 689 -52.02 -41.94 3.85
N VAL A 690 -52.08 -40.60 3.78
CA VAL A 690 -51.67 -39.71 4.88
C VAL A 690 -52.56 -39.97 6.10
N ARG A 691 -53.87 -40.12 5.88
CA ARG A 691 -54.86 -40.39 6.92
C ARG A 691 -54.66 -41.77 7.57
N ALA A 692 -54.40 -42.82 6.78
CA ALA A 692 -54.10 -44.15 7.29
C ALA A 692 -52.80 -44.17 8.13
N LYS A 693 -51.79 -43.41 7.70
CA LYS A 693 -50.54 -43.27 8.47
C LYS A 693 -50.77 -42.52 9.78
N ALA A 694 -51.54 -41.43 9.76
CA ALA A 694 -51.89 -40.66 10.95
C ALA A 694 -52.67 -41.50 11.98
N LEU A 695 -53.64 -42.30 11.54
CA LEU A 695 -54.37 -43.25 12.40
C LEU A 695 -53.42 -44.28 13.04
N LYS A 696 -52.48 -44.83 12.28
CA LYS A 696 -51.50 -45.78 12.82
C LYS A 696 -50.59 -45.14 13.87
N VAL A 697 -50.19 -43.88 13.67
CA VAL A 697 -49.42 -43.13 14.68
C VAL A 697 -50.28 -42.85 15.92
N GLN A 698 -51.55 -42.51 15.75
CA GLN A 698 -52.51 -42.32 16.85
C GLN A 698 -52.68 -43.59 17.69
N GLU A 699 -52.84 -44.74 17.04
CA GLU A 699 -52.92 -46.06 17.69
C GLU A 699 -51.65 -46.36 18.48
N ASN A 700 -50.47 -46.15 17.89
CA ASN A 700 -49.18 -46.34 18.55
C ASN A 700 -49.07 -45.45 19.81
N LEU A 701 -49.37 -44.16 19.70
CA LEU A 701 -49.34 -43.21 20.82
C LEU A 701 -50.33 -43.58 21.92
N ASN A 702 -51.52 -44.06 21.57
CA ASN A 702 -52.52 -44.50 22.54
C ASN A 702 -52.07 -45.78 23.28
N SER A 703 -51.40 -46.69 22.57
CA SER A 703 -50.91 -47.97 23.12
C SER A 703 -49.63 -47.86 23.95
N SER A 704 -48.79 -46.85 23.74
CA SER A 704 -47.62 -46.58 24.58
C SER A 704 -48.09 -46.04 25.93
N THR A 705 -47.77 -46.76 27.02
CA THR A 705 -48.18 -46.44 28.39
C THR A 705 -47.41 -45.27 28.97
#